data_AF-A0A0Q8UJ63-F1
#
_entry.id   AF-A0A0Q8UJ63-F1
#
_cell.length_a   1.000
_cell.length_b   1.000
_cell.length_c   1.000
_cell.angle_alpha   90.00
_cell.angle_beta   90.00
_cell.angle_gamma   90.00
#
_symmetry.space_group_name_H-M   'P 1'
#
loop_
_entity.id
_entity.type
_entity.pdbx_description
1 polymer ?
#
loop_
_entity_poly.entity_id
_entity_poly.type
_entity_poly.pdbx_seq_one_letter_code
_entity_poly.pdbx_strand_id
1 'polypeptide(L)'
;MAKSGPGPRRPAQRTPLQALLYWTAVLGVWGLIFVVAFFAVFAVDLPDTSKLYDVERQPSVSYLDQSGALVAVRGSQNTPPVDLDSLPPYVPKAFIAIEDRWFYWHPGFNPWGILRSQIYNMQNKGGPLRGGSTITQQLARNLFLTPSQNYRRKAQELILAMWLEAKFSKKEILALYLNRVYFGGGAYGIEAASQRYFGKPASQLTLGESALLAGMMKGPSRYSPVSATDRAERRATIVLDEMVRIGAITPAERDAAFKTPVRVNPTLANQRAQYFTDWVDDQVRSLVGEPTEDLVVETTLDLPIQTAAEQAIRKGVEAGKGQGIGQGALVAIDGEGRIRAYVGGANYTDSQFDRATTARRQAGSAFKPFVYLAAMEAGRTPADMVVDEPIKIGNWSPRNYTNDFRGPMTLQTALAQSINTVAARLANEVGTGNVASAARRLGINSHIQLDPSMALGAVEVSPLEMAQAYAPFANGGFLAKGYGIQRIRTASGKILYDHSVEKTERTQVIGTPALQYMNQMMRQVVTSGTGTRAKVPGYDLAGKTGTTSDYRDAWFVGYTGGFVAAVWVGKDDNKPMKRVSGGGAPAGIWRDFMGQALPRLKVQAIPGGTYEPPAPSDPIGDLVDGIADAIGIGGQPAPQPQAPQQKAPVDDIPF
;
A
#
# COMPACT_ATOMS: atom_id res chain seq x y z
N MET A 1 -91.19 -32.76 -23.43
CA MET A 1 -91.14 -31.52 -22.61
C MET A 1 -89.78 -31.46 -21.92
N ALA A 2 -88.91 -30.55 -22.35
CA ALA A 2 -87.58 -30.36 -21.78
C ALA A 2 -87.66 -29.49 -20.51
N LYS A 3 -87.05 -29.95 -19.41
CA LYS A 3 -86.84 -29.17 -18.17
C LYS A 3 -85.50 -28.44 -18.28
N SER A 4 -85.55 -27.11 -18.26
CA SER A 4 -84.39 -26.21 -18.20
C SER A 4 -83.75 -26.25 -16.82
N GLY A 5 -82.43 -26.52 -16.78
CA GLY A 5 -81.63 -26.43 -15.55
C GLY A 5 -81.38 -24.99 -15.11
N PRO A 6 -81.16 -24.72 -13.81
CA PRO A 6 -80.84 -23.39 -13.31
C PRO A 6 -79.43 -22.99 -13.73
N GLY A 7 -79.31 -21.83 -14.40
CA GLY A 7 -78.03 -21.26 -14.84
C GLY A 7 -77.11 -20.82 -13.70
N PRO A 8 -75.81 -20.62 -13.98
CA PRO A 8 -74.79 -20.34 -12.97
C PRO A 8 -75.06 -19.00 -12.27
N ARG A 9 -75.08 -19.02 -10.92
CA ARG A 9 -75.19 -17.81 -10.09
C ARG A 9 -73.96 -16.93 -10.33
N ARG A 10 -74.18 -15.70 -10.84
CA ARG A 10 -73.13 -14.68 -10.97
C ARG A 10 -72.55 -14.37 -9.58
N PRO A 11 -71.22 -14.32 -9.41
CA PRO A 11 -70.62 -13.97 -8.14
C PRO A 11 -71.03 -12.54 -7.76
N ALA A 12 -71.47 -12.36 -6.51
CA ALA A 12 -71.85 -11.06 -5.98
C ALA A 12 -70.68 -10.07 -6.13
N GLN A 13 -70.89 -8.99 -6.88
CA GLN A 13 -69.88 -7.94 -7.05
C GLN A 13 -69.68 -7.24 -5.70
N ARG A 14 -68.47 -7.34 -5.17
CA ARG A 14 -68.07 -6.64 -3.94
C ARG A 14 -68.23 -5.15 -4.14
N THR A 15 -68.75 -4.44 -3.14
CA THR A 15 -68.79 -2.97 -3.17
C THR A 15 -67.36 -2.42 -3.22
N PRO A 16 -67.12 -1.21 -3.77
CA PRO A 16 -65.77 -0.65 -3.87
C PRO A 16 -65.04 -0.57 -2.51
N LEU A 17 -65.77 -0.35 -1.42
CA LEU A 17 -65.21 -0.38 -0.06
C LEU A 17 -64.80 -1.80 0.39
N GLN A 18 -65.61 -2.82 0.09
CA GLN A 18 -65.29 -4.22 0.37
C GLN A 18 -64.11 -4.72 -0.47
N ALA A 19 -64.03 -4.28 -1.73
CA ALA A 19 -62.88 -4.56 -2.58
C ALA A 19 -61.61 -3.90 -2.02
N LEU A 20 -61.67 -2.63 -1.59
CA LEU A 20 -60.54 -1.93 -0.98
C LEU A 20 -60.07 -2.59 0.32
N LEU A 21 -60.98 -2.94 1.23
CA LEU A 21 -60.64 -3.62 2.48
C LEU A 21 -60.04 -5.01 2.22
N TYR A 22 -60.61 -5.77 1.29
CA TYR A 22 -60.08 -7.08 0.91
C TYR A 22 -58.67 -6.97 0.32
N TRP A 23 -58.45 -6.06 -0.64
CA TRP A 23 -57.13 -5.90 -1.26
C TRP A 23 -56.10 -5.34 -0.29
N THR A 24 -56.50 -4.45 0.63
CA THR A 24 -55.63 -3.99 1.73
C THR A 24 -55.24 -5.16 2.66
N ALA A 25 -56.20 -6.02 3.03
CA ALA A 25 -55.91 -7.21 3.85
C ALA A 25 -55.02 -8.22 3.12
N VAL A 26 -55.28 -8.48 1.84
CA VAL A 26 -54.45 -9.36 0.99
C VAL A 26 -53.02 -8.80 0.88
N LEU A 27 -52.86 -7.50 0.62
CA LEU A 27 -51.55 -6.84 0.62
C LEU A 27 -50.88 -6.93 2.00
N GLY A 28 -51.63 -6.81 3.08
CA GLY A 28 -51.13 -6.98 4.45
C GLY A 28 -50.57 -8.39 4.71
N VAL A 29 -51.30 -9.43 4.27
CA VAL A 29 -50.86 -10.83 4.41
C VAL A 29 -49.63 -11.11 3.55
N TRP A 30 -49.63 -10.67 2.28
CA TRP A 30 -48.46 -10.82 1.42
C TRP A 30 -47.25 -10.03 1.92
N GLY A 31 -47.48 -8.84 2.49
CA GLY A 31 -46.45 -8.05 3.15
C GLY A 31 -45.87 -8.78 4.37
N LEU A 32 -46.71 -9.40 5.20
CA LEU A 32 -46.25 -10.19 6.35
C LEU A 32 -45.46 -11.43 5.90
N ILE A 33 -45.95 -12.17 4.91
CA ILE A 33 -45.24 -13.33 4.35
C ILE A 33 -43.89 -12.90 3.78
N PHE A 34 -43.85 -11.78 3.04
CA PHE A 34 -42.61 -11.23 2.51
C PHE A 34 -41.63 -10.88 3.63
N VAL A 35 -42.09 -10.22 4.69
CA VAL A 35 -41.25 -9.89 5.86
C VAL A 35 -40.70 -11.16 6.51
N VAL A 36 -41.56 -12.13 6.82
CA VAL A 36 -41.14 -13.40 7.45
C VAL A 36 -40.13 -14.16 6.57
N ALA A 37 -40.40 -14.30 5.27
CA ALA A 37 -39.50 -14.95 4.33
C ALA A 37 -38.18 -14.19 4.18
N PHE A 38 -38.22 -12.85 4.13
CA PHE A 38 -37.05 -12.00 4.07
C PHE A 38 -36.17 -12.19 5.31
N PHE A 39 -36.73 -12.21 6.51
CA PHE A 39 -35.94 -12.49 7.71
C PHE A 39 -35.43 -13.92 7.74
N ALA A 40 -36.25 -14.92 7.39
CA ALA A 40 -35.85 -16.33 7.42
C ALA A 40 -34.68 -16.63 6.48
N VAL A 41 -34.71 -16.13 5.24
CA VAL A 41 -33.65 -16.34 4.24
C VAL A 41 -32.33 -15.71 4.69
N PHE A 42 -32.39 -14.55 5.33
CA PHE A 42 -31.19 -13.80 5.71
C PHE A 42 -30.68 -14.14 7.13
N ALA A 43 -31.51 -14.77 7.98
CA ALA A 43 -31.14 -15.20 9.32
C ALA A 43 -30.19 -16.40 9.33
N VAL A 44 -30.28 -17.29 8.33
CA VAL A 44 -29.44 -18.51 8.22
C VAL A 44 -27.96 -18.17 8.08
N ASP A 45 -27.62 -17.03 7.47
CA ASP A 45 -26.25 -16.59 7.23
C ASP A 45 -25.77 -15.50 8.22
N LEU A 46 -26.46 -15.30 9.35
CA LEU A 46 -26.03 -14.32 10.34
C LEU A 46 -24.82 -14.83 11.14
N PRO A 47 -23.80 -13.99 11.39
CA PRO A 47 -22.65 -14.37 12.19
C PRO A 47 -23.05 -14.64 13.65
N ASP A 48 -22.30 -15.53 14.31
CA ASP A 48 -22.52 -15.88 15.72
C ASP A 48 -22.34 -14.64 16.62
N THR A 49 -23.37 -14.35 17.42
CA THR A 49 -23.44 -13.17 18.30
C THR A 49 -23.19 -13.49 19.77
N SER A 50 -22.90 -14.75 20.11
CA SER A 50 -22.73 -15.23 21.48
C SER A 50 -21.46 -14.71 22.18
N LYS A 51 -20.45 -14.25 21.43
CA LYS A 51 -19.16 -13.74 21.96
C LYS A 51 -19.12 -12.23 22.21
N LEU A 52 -20.23 -11.51 21.97
CA LEU A 52 -20.29 -10.04 22.10
C LEU A 52 -20.53 -9.56 23.54
N TYR A 53 -20.91 -10.46 24.45
CA TYR A 53 -21.30 -10.12 25.81
C TYR A 53 -20.10 -9.88 26.74
N ASP A 54 -18.93 -10.42 26.37
CA ASP A 54 -17.69 -10.20 27.08
C ASP A 54 -17.08 -8.89 26.56
N VAL A 55 -17.59 -7.77 27.06
CA VAL A 55 -16.98 -6.45 26.85
C VAL A 55 -15.75 -6.36 27.76
N GLU A 56 -14.78 -7.23 27.54
CA GLU A 56 -13.42 -7.03 28.03
C GLU A 56 -12.72 -6.02 27.12
N ARG A 57 -11.84 -5.23 27.74
CA ARG A 57 -11.07 -4.15 27.11
C ARG A 57 -10.56 -4.56 25.72
N GLN A 58 -10.67 -3.65 24.73
CA GLN A 58 -10.11 -3.89 23.41
C GLN A 58 -8.61 -4.14 23.52
N PRO A 59 -8.13 -5.30 23.06
CA PRO A 59 -6.71 -5.58 23.02
C PRO A 59 -5.98 -4.57 22.13
N SER A 60 -4.83 -4.12 22.60
CA SER A 60 -3.93 -3.27 21.83
C SER A 60 -2.87 -4.11 21.14
N VAL A 61 -2.51 -3.74 19.91
CA VAL A 61 -1.42 -4.34 19.16
C VAL A 61 -0.34 -3.29 18.99
N SER A 62 0.81 -3.51 19.62
CA SER A 62 1.97 -2.64 19.53
C SER A 62 2.93 -3.17 18.47
N TYR A 63 3.21 -2.36 17.45
CA TYR A 63 4.13 -2.67 16.36
C TYR A 63 5.49 -2.06 16.65
N LEU A 64 6.52 -2.90 16.69
CA LEU A 64 7.91 -2.49 16.93
C LEU A 64 8.74 -2.68 15.66
N ASP A 65 9.71 -1.80 15.45
CA ASP A 65 10.70 -1.93 14.38
C ASP A 65 11.80 -2.94 14.74
N GLN A 66 12.76 -3.18 13.85
CA GLN A 66 13.83 -4.16 14.09
C GLN A 66 14.74 -3.84 15.29
N SER A 67 14.76 -2.59 15.77
CA SER A 67 15.50 -2.16 16.95
C SER A 67 14.67 -2.23 18.25
N GLY A 68 13.38 -2.56 18.13
CA GLY A 68 12.42 -2.52 19.23
C GLY A 68 11.73 -1.16 19.42
N ALA A 69 11.97 -0.19 18.52
CA ALA A 69 11.34 1.12 18.60
C ALA A 69 9.87 1.05 18.17
N LEU A 70 9.01 1.79 18.86
CA LEU A 70 7.58 1.79 18.58
C LEU A 70 7.26 2.44 17.23
N VAL A 71 6.69 1.68 16.31
CA VAL A 71 6.23 2.12 14.99
C VAL A 71 4.80 2.66 15.09
N ALA A 72 3.90 1.85 15.63
CA ALA A 72 2.49 2.16 15.73
C ALA A 72 1.84 1.36 16.86
N VAL A 73 0.68 1.84 17.32
CA VAL A 73 -0.21 1.07 18.19
C VAL A 73 -1.60 1.09 17.61
N ARG A 74 -2.24 -0.07 17.55
CA ARG A 74 -3.63 -0.25 17.14
C ARG A 74 -4.45 -0.70 18.34
N GLY A 75 -5.72 -0.29 18.43
CA GLY A 75 -6.56 -0.50 19.60
C GLY A 75 -6.36 0.53 20.70
N SER A 76 -7.05 0.39 21.83
CA SER A 76 -6.92 1.32 22.97
C SER A 76 -5.82 0.85 23.92
N GLN A 77 -4.73 1.63 24.00
CA GLN A 77 -3.75 1.44 25.07
C GLN A 77 -4.46 1.63 26.41
N ASN A 78 -4.48 0.60 27.27
CA ASN A 78 -4.79 0.69 28.71
C ASN A 78 -6.00 1.53 29.11
N THR A 79 -7.00 1.72 28.24
CA THR A 79 -8.17 2.52 28.58
C THR A 79 -9.43 1.68 28.39
N PRO A 80 -10.21 1.46 29.48
CA PRO A 80 -11.48 0.76 29.38
C PRO A 80 -12.40 1.48 28.38
N PRO A 81 -13.39 0.78 27.80
CA PRO A 81 -14.44 1.42 27.02
C PRO A 81 -14.99 2.61 27.79
N VAL A 82 -15.12 3.77 27.14
CA VAL A 82 -15.60 4.96 27.83
C VAL A 82 -17.07 4.76 28.14
N ASP A 83 -17.41 4.88 29.42
CA ASP A 83 -18.80 4.97 29.86
C ASP A 83 -19.39 6.26 29.32
N LEU A 84 -20.55 6.17 28.67
CA LEU A 84 -21.24 7.31 28.08
C LEU A 84 -21.53 8.39 29.14
N ASP A 85 -21.70 8.01 30.41
CA ASP A 85 -21.95 8.95 31.51
C ASP A 85 -20.72 9.74 31.94
N SER A 86 -19.52 9.23 31.62
CA SER A 86 -18.26 9.92 31.91
C SER A 86 -17.88 10.96 30.85
N LEU A 87 -18.59 10.97 29.71
CA LEU A 87 -18.37 11.93 28.64
C LEU A 87 -19.11 13.24 28.90
N PRO A 88 -18.55 14.39 28.47
CA PRO A 88 -19.29 15.64 28.44
C PRO A 88 -20.61 15.47 27.67
N PRO A 89 -21.74 16.04 28.16
CA PRO A 89 -23.06 15.81 27.57
C PRO A 89 -23.18 16.18 26.09
N TYR A 90 -22.31 17.07 25.60
CA TYR A 90 -22.26 17.47 24.20
C TYR A 90 -21.51 16.49 23.30
N VAL A 91 -20.65 15.62 23.83
CA VAL A 91 -19.88 14.65 23.02
C VAL A 91 -20.85 13.70 22.31
N PRO A 92 -21.73 12.92 22.98
CA PRO A 92 -22.63 12.01 22.27
C PRO A 92 -23.62 12.77 21.37
N LYS A 93 -24.06 13.96 21.80
CA LYS A 93 -24.98 14.81 21.02
C LYS A 93 -24.37 15.29 19.70
N ALA A 94 -23.05 15.51 19.63
CA ALA A 94 -22.38 15.89 18.39
C ALA A 94 -22.50 14.79 17.31
N PHE A 95 -22.31 13.52 17.69
CA PHE A 95 -22.48 12.39 16.79
C PHE A 95 -23.94 12.20 16.38
N ILE A 96 -24.89 12.28 17.33
CA ILE A 96 -26.33 12.21 17.03
C ILE A 96 -26.74 13.32 16.06
N ALA A 97 -26.28 14.55 16.25
CA ALA A 97 -26.65 15.70 15.41
C ALA A 97 -26.27 15.50 13.93
N ILE A 98 -25.09 14.93 13.67
CA ILE A 98 -24.56 14.80 12.32
C ILE A 98 -24.84 13.45 11.66
N GLU A 99 -24.81 12.34 12.42
CA GLU A 99 -25.00 10.99 11.89
C GLU A 99 -26.47 10.57 11.91
N ASP A 100 -27.22 10.86 12.99
CA ASP A 100 -28.55 10.28 13.19
C ASP A 100 -29.46 11.09 14.14
N ARG A 101 -30.09 12.14 13.61
CA ARG A 101 -30.88 13.10 14.43
C ARG A 101 -32.10 12.50 15.12
N TRP A 102 -32.62 11.39 14.61
CA TRP A 102 -33.79 10.72 15.19
C TRP A 102 -33.41 9.42 15.87
N PHE A 103 -32.14 9.27 16.27
CA PHE A 103 -31.58 8.06 16.88
C PHE A 103 -32.48 7.47 17.97
N TYR A 104 -33.04 8.30 18.85
CA TYR A 104 -33.90 7.85 19.95
C TYR A 104 -35.31 7.41 19.55
N TRP A 105 -35.78 7.73 18.34
CA TRP A 105 -37.17 7.54 17.93
C TRP A 105 -37.39 6.32 17.03
N HIS A 106 -36.35 5.83 16.35
CA HIS A 106 -36.50 4.73 15.40
C HIS A 106 -35.93 3.40 15.93
N PRO A 107 -36.43 2.23 15.50
CA PRO A 107 -35.95 0.92 15.95
C PRO A 107 -34.75 0.43 15.12
N GLY A 108 -33.67 1.21 15.09
CA GLY A 108 -32.44 0.85 14.34
C GLY A 108 -32.40 1.20 12.86
N PHE A 109 -33.52 1.52 12.21
CA PHE A 109 -33.53 2.04 10.84
C PHE A 109 -34.55 3.18 10.70
N ASN A 110 -34.27 4.13 9.80
CA ASN A 110 -35.11 5.31 9.60
C ASN A 110 -35.76 5.28 8.20
N PRO A 111 -37.04 4.84 8.07
CA PRO A 111 -37.73 4.75 6.77
C PRO A 111 -37.77 6.09 6.04
N TRP A 112 -38.06 7.16 6.78
CA TRP A 112 -38.07 8.52 6.25
C TRP A 112 -36.68 8.99 5.83
N GLY A 113 -35.64 8.59 6.56
CA GLY A 113 -34.24 8.83 6.21
C GLY A 113 -33.83 8.18 4.88
N ILE A 114 -34.21 6.92 4.69
CA ILE A 114 -33.98 6.17 3.46
C ILE A 114 -34.73 6.80 2.29
N LEU A 115 -36.04 7.03 2.44
CA LEU A 115 -36.88 7.60 1.39
C LEU A 115 -36.40 9.00 0.96
N ARG A 116 -36.09 9.87 1.93
CA ARG A 116 -35.54 11.21 1.66
C ARG A 116 -34.21 11.16 0.92
N SER A 117 -33.33 10.21 1.28
CA SER A 117 -32.04 10.04 0.61
C SER A 117 -32.19 9.55 -0.83
N GLN A 118 -33.14 8.64 -1.08
CA GLN A 118 -33.46 8.12 -2.42
C GLN A 118 -34.04 9.22 -3.32
N ILE A 119 -35.01 10.00 -2.82
CA ILE A 119 -35.61 11.12 -3.55
C ILE A 119 -34.52 12.16 -3.90
N TYR A 120 -33.69 12.54 -2.93
CA TYR A 120 -32.59 13.48 -3.17
C TYR A 120 -31.60 12.95 -4.21
N ASN A 121 -31.17 11.69 -4.11
CA ASN A 121 -30.21 11.10 -5.05
C ASN A 121 -30.81 10.95 -6.47
N MET A 122 -32.12 10.74 -6.59
CA MET A 122 -32.82 10.66 -7.87
C MET A 122 -33.01 12.04 -8.52
N GLN A 123 -33.26 13.08 -7.73
CA GLN A 123 -33.39 14.46 -8.20
C GLN A 123 -32.03 15.11 -8.52
N ASN A 124 -30.96 14.70 -7.83
CA ASN A 124 -29.62 15.27 -7.96
C ASN A 124 -28.65 14.28 -8.63
N LYS A 125 -29.00 13.78 -9.82
CA LYS A 125 -28.11 12.89 -10.61
C LYS A 125 -26.79 13.62 -10.93
N GLY A 126 -25.69 13.14 -10.36
CA GLY A 126 -24.34 13.72 -10.49
C GLY A 126 -23.86 14.55 -9.29
N GLY A 127 -24.72 14.79 -8.29
CA GLY A 127 -24.35 15.46 -7.03
C GLY A 127 -23.81 14.51 -5.96
N PRO A 128 -23.33 15.04 -4.80
CA PRO A 128 -22.87 14.20 -3.69
C PRO A 128 -24.03 13.37 -3.12
N LEU A 129 -23.88 12.04 -3.11
CA LEU A 129 -24.89 11.15 -2.55
C LEU A 129 -25.13 11.43 -1.07
N ARG A 130 -26.39 11.51 -0.65
CA ARG A 130 -26.76 11.55 0.78
C ARG A 130 -26.94 10.13 1.31
N GLY A 131 -26.30 9.84 2.43
CA GLY A 131 -26.49 8.60 3.17
C GLY A 131 -27.77 8.65 4.02
N GLY A 132 -28.49 7.54 4.07
CA GLY A 132 -29.69 7.36 4.91
C GLY A 132 -29.51 6.32 6.02
N SER A 133 -28.27 5.96 6.38
CA SER A 133 -28.00 4.93 7.39
C SER A 133 -27.96 5.51 8.79
N THR A 134 -28.49 4.76 9.76
CA THR A 134 -28.56 5.12 11.19
C THR A 134 -27.29 4.73 11.93
N ILE A 135 -27.08 5.25 13.15
CA ILE A 135 -25.95 4.85 14.02
C ILE A 135 -25.94 3.33 14.24
N THR A 136 -27.12 2.74 14.50
CA THR A 136 -27.26 1.29 14.73
C THR A 136 -26.89 0.48 13.50
N GLN A 137 -27.26 0.92 12.28
CA GLN A 137 -26.84 0.27 11.04
C GLN A 137 -25.34 0.38 10.79
N GLN A 138 -24.74 1.52 11.13
CA GLN A 138 -23.29 1.69 11.04
C GLN A 138 -22.56 0.79 12.04
N LEU A 139 -23.07 0.66 13.26
CA LEU A 139 -22.54 -0.26 14.27
C LEU A 139 -22.62 -1.73 13.78
N ALA A 140 -23.80 -2.16 13.30
CA ALA A 140 -23.99 -3.50 12.77
C ALA A 140 -23.03 -3.81 11.61
N ARG A 141 -22.84 -2.85 10.69
CA ARG A 141 -21.87 -2.97 9.59
C ARG A 141 -20.45 -3.17 10.11
N ASN A 142 -20.04 -2.39 11.10
CA ASN A 142 -18.66 -2.40 11.59
C ASN A 142 -18.35 -3.63 12.46
N LEU A 143 -19.35 -4.20 13.15
CA LEU A 143 -19.15 -5.36 14.03
C LEU A 143 -19.20 -6.71 13.31
N PHE A 144 -20.03 -6.84 12.27
CA PHE A 144 -20.45 -8.16 11.78
C PHE A 144 -20.17 -8.43 10.31
N LEU A 145 -19.89 -7.39 9.52
CA LEU A 145 -19.99 -7.51 8.06
C LEU A 145 -18.71 -7.08 7.37
N THR A 146 -18.29 -7.86 6.38
CA THR A 146 -17.16 -7.54 5.51
C THR A 146 -17.46 -6.31 4.63
N PRO A 147 -16.44 -5.58 4.13
CA PRO A 147 -16.60 -4.32 3.40
C PRO A 147 -17.38 -4.35 2.05
N SER A 148 -17.84 -5.51 1.58
CA SER A 148 -18.40 -5.71 0.23
C SER A 148 -19.71 -4.95 -0.04
N GLN A 149 -19.75 -3.98 -0.96
CA GLN A 149 -20.96 -3.16 -1.22
C GLN A 149 -22.03 -3.84 -2.10
N ASN A 150 -22.75 -4.84 -1.58
CA ASN A 150 -23.89 -5.46 -2.27
C ASN A 150 -25.23 -5.27 -1.52
N TYR A 151 -26.36 -5.41 -2.23
CA TYR A 151 -27.70 -5.27 -1.64
C TYR A 151 -27.99 -6.32 -0.55
N ARG A 152 -27.39 -7.51 -0.67
CA ARG A 152 -27.50 -8.59 0.34
C ARG A 152 -26.94 -8.16 1.69
N ARG A 153 -25.73 -7.58 1.70
CA ARG A 153 -25.11 -7.02 2.92
C ARG A 153 -25.96 -5.91 3.50
N LYS A 154 -26.58 -5.07 2.67
CA LYS A 154 -27.43 -3.98 3.16
C LYS A 154 -28.70 -4.50 3.86
N ALA A 155 -29.25 -5.62 3.42
CA ALA A 155 -30.31 -6.33 4.12
C ALA A 155 -29.83 -6.93 5.45
N GLN A 156 -28.64 -7.56 5.48
CA GLN A 156 -28.03 -8.07 6.71
C GLN A 156 -27.77 -6.94 7.73
N GLU A 157 -27.28 -5.77 7.30
CA GLU A 157 -27.12 -4.58 8.15
C GLU A 157 -28.42 -4.17 8.83
N LEU A 158 -29.54 -4.20 8.09
CA LEU A 158 -30.86 -3.83 8.62
C LEU A 158 -31.33 -4.84 9.68
N ILE A 159 -31.20 -6.14 9.41
CA ILE A 159 -31.60 -7.21 10.33
C ILE A 159 -30.77 -7.16 11.62
N LEU A 160 -29.44 -7.05 11.49
CA LEU A 160 -28.55 -6.93 12.63
C LEU A 160 -28.79 -5.65 13.43
N ALA A 161 -29.14 -4.53 12.77
CA ALA A 161 -29.49 -3.29 13.47
C ALA A 161 -30.77 -3.46 14.31
N MET A 162 -31.81 -4.11 13.79
CA MET A 162 -33.02 -4.39 14.56
C MET A 162 -32.74 -5.36 15.72
N TRP A 163 -31.89 -6.37 15.50
CA TRP A 163 -31.46 -7.27 16.57
C TRP A 163 -30.70 -6.54 17.68
N LEU A 164 -29.79 -5.62 17.33
CA LEU A 164 -29.08 -4.78 18.30
C LEU A 164 -30.06 -3.94 19.14
N GLU A 165 -31.11 -3.39 18.52
CA GLU A 165 -32.13 -2.56 19.19
C GLU A 165 -33.09 -3.36 20.06
N ALA A 166 -33.33 -4.62 19.73
CA ALA A 166 -34.13 -5.51 20.57
C ALA A 166 -33.36 -5.94 21.84
N LYS A 167 -32.03 -5.90 21.79
CA LYS A 167 -31.16 -6.46 22.83
C LYS A 167 -30.49 -5.41 23.70
N PHE A 168 -30.13 -4.26 23.13
CA PHE A 168 -29.42 -3.18 23.81
C PHE A 168 -30.28 -1.93 23.84
N SER A 169 -30.18 -1.19 24.94
CA SER A 169 -30.76 0.14 25.04
C SER A 169 -30.07 1.12 24.09
N LYS A 170 -30.76 2.23 23.76
CA LYS A 170 -30.18 3.31 22.93
C LYS A 170 -28.85 3.84 23.48
N LYS A 171 -28.74 3.91 24.81
CA LYS A 171 -27.54 4.36 25.49
C LYS A 171 -26.37 3.39 25.25
N GLU A 172 -26.61 2.09 25.41
CA GLU A 172 -25.60 1.05 25.17
C GLU A 172 -25.19 0.98 23.70
N ILE A 173 -26.14 1.10 22.76
CA ILE A 173 -25.83 1.15 21.32
C ILE A 173 -24.92 2.33 20.99
N LEU A 174 -25.21 3.51 21.55
CA LEU A 174 -24.39 4.69 21.33
C LEU A 174 -23.00 4.54 21.97
N ALA A 175 -22.92 3.96 23.17
CA ALA A 175 -21.64 3.67 23.82
C ALA A 175 -20.80 2.68 23.01
N LEU A 176 -21.40 1.57 22.53
CA LEU A 176 -20.75 0.60 21.65
C LEU A 176 -20.28 1.26 20.35
N TYR A 177 -21.11 2.10 19.75
CA TYR A 177 -20.75 2.86 18.55
C TYR A 177 -19.54 3.76 18.76
N LEU A 178 -19.57 4.61 19.78
CA LEU A 178 -18.48 5.54 20.07
C LEU A 178 -17.19 4.83 20.45
N ASN A 179 -17.26 3.65 21.05
CA ASN A 179 -16.09 2.86 21.42
C ASN A 179 -15.54 1.99 20.28
N ARG A 180 -16.27 1.82 19.16
CA ARG A 180 -15.87 0.93 18.05
C ARG A 180 -15.62 1.64 16.73
N VAL A 181 -16.18 2.82 16.51
CA VAL A 181 -16.06 3.51 15.23
C VAL A 181 -14.62 3.93 14.95
N TYR A 182 -14.21 3.83 13.68
CA TYR A 182 -12.86 4.21 13.24
C TYR A 182 -12.77 5.72 13.01
N PHE A 183 -11.86 6.38 13.71
CA PHE A 183 -11.60 7.82 13.60
C PHE A 183 -10.42 8.14 12.68
N GLY A 184 -9.79 7.16 12.03
CA GLY A 184 -8.65 7.42 11.15
C GLY A 184 -7.31 7.34 11.88
N GLY A 185 -6.24 7.08 11.12
CA GLY A 185 -4.88 6.94 11.66
C GLY A 185 -4.75 5.81 12.70
N GLY A 186 -5.52 4.73 12.59
CA GLY A 186 -5.46 3.64 13.56
C GLY A 186 -6.22 3.86 14.88
N ALA A 187 -6.89 5.01 15.08
CA ALA A 187 -7.72 5.25 16.25
C ALA A 187 -9.11 4.61 16.11
N TYR A 188 -9.38 3.57 16.90
CA TYR A 188 -10.69 2.96 17.04
C TYR A 188 -11.28 3.34 18.39
N GLY A 189 -12.46 3.96 18.36
CA GLY A 189 -13.13 4.46 19.54
C GLY A 189 -12.75 5.91 19.92
N ILE A 190 -13.66 6.57 20.63
CA ILE A 190 -13.60 7.99 20.96
C ILE A 190 -12.42 8.34 21.88
N GLU A 191 -12.07 7.44 22.79
CA GLU A 191 -10.92 7.60 23.69
C GLU A 191 -9.60 7.59 22.96
N ALA A 192 -9.40 6.56 22.13
CA ALA A 192 -8.21 6.45 21.29
C ALA A 192 -8.09 7.65 20.35
N ALA A 193 -9.22 8.15 19.83
CA ALA A 193 -9.25 9.35 19.00
C ALA A 193 -8.86 10.61 19.80
N SER A 194 -9.43 10.81 20.99
CA SER A 194 -9.10 11.95 21.86
C SER A 194 -7.62 11.97 22.24
N GLN A 195 -7.08 10.83 22.65
CA GLN A 195 -5.65 10.70 22.95
C GLN A 195 -4.80 10.94 21.70
N ARG A 196 -5.18 10.39 20.54
CA ARG A 196 -4.44 10.55 19.29
C ARG A 196 -4.38 12.00 18.83
N TYR A 197 -5.53 12.68 18.79
CA TYR A 197 -5.64 13.99 18.18
C TYR A 197 -5.37 15.13 19.16
N PHE A 198 -5.66 14.95 20.45
CA PHE A 198 -5.60 16.01 21.45
C PHE A 198 -4.70 15.69 22.66
N GLY A 199 -4.24 14.44 22.81
CA GLY A 199 -3.37 14.03 23.90
C GLY A 199 -4.04 14.07 25.29
N LYS A 200 -5.35 13.86 25.34
CA LYS A 200 -6.14 13.90 26.58
C LYS A 200 -7.29 12.88 26.60
N PRO A 201 -7.82 12.54 27.78
CA PRO A 201 -8.97 11.64 27.91
C PRO A 201 -10.23 12.17 27.22
N ALA A 202 -11.10 11.30 26.70
CA ALA A 202 -12.33 11.73 26.04
C ALA A 202 -13.30 12.47 26.98
N SER A 203 -13.21 12.22 28.29
CA SER A 203 -13.96 12.94 29.32
C SER A 203 -13.60 14.43 29.40
N GLN A 204 -12.48 14.86 28.81
CA GLN A 204 -12.00 16.25 28.78
C GLN A 204 -12.11 16.89 27.39
N LEU A 205 -12.83 16.27 26.45
CA LEU A 205 -13.11 16.85 25.15
C LEU A 205 -13.91 18.14 25.31
N THR A 206 -13.54 19.18 24.57
CA THR A 206 -14.30 20.42 24.43
C THR A 206 -15.39 20.27 23.36
N LEU A 207 -16.32 21.22 23.30
CA LEU A 207 -17.36 21.24 22.27
C LEU A 207 -16.79 21.29 20.84
N GLY A 208 -15.74 22.09 20.61
CA GLY A 208 -15.07 22.19 19.32
C GLY A 208 -14.38 20.89 18.89
N GLU A 209 -13.65 20.26 19.82
CA GLU A 209 -13.00 18.96 19.57
C GLU A 209 -14.02 17.84 19.32
N SER A 210 -15.14 17.84 20.05
CA SER A 210 -16.24 16.89 19.86
C SER A 210 -16.87 17.04 18.47
N ALA A 211 -17.11 18.28 18.04
CA ALA A 211 -17.65 18.58 16.72
C ALA A 211 -16.67 18.18 15.61
N LEU A 212 -15.37 18.36 15.85
CA LEU A 212 -14.31 17.93 14.94
C LEU A 212 -14.30 16.40 14.79
N LEU A 213 -14.28 15.64 15.89
CA LEU A 213 -14.30 14.17 15.85
C LEU A 213 -15.58 13.62 15.22
N ALA A 214 -16.75 14.18 15.55
CA ALA A 214 -18.01 13.79 14.92
C ALA A 214 -18.04 14.13 13.42
N GLY A 215 -17.41 15.24 13.03
CA GLY A 215 -17.29 15.66 11.64
C GLY A 215 -16.53 14.67 10.76
N MET A 216 -15.57 13.95 11.36
CA MET A 216 -14.72 12.97 10.69
C MET A 216 -15.46 11.70 10.25
N MET A 217 -16.61 11.37 10.85
CA MET A 217 -17.34 10.13 10.58
C MET A 217 -17.75 9.95 9.11
N LYS A 218 -17.96 11.06 8.39
CA LYS A 218 -18.22 11.03 6.94
C LYS A 218 -17.05 10.48 6.11
N GLY A 219 -15.82 10.57 6.62
CA GLY A 219 -14.62 10.16 5.93
C GLY A 219 -13.38 10.46 6.77
N PRO A 220 -12.98 9.54 7.68
CA PRO A 220 -11.98 9.81 8.70
C PRO A 220 -10.64 10.33 8.15
N SER A 221 -10.19 9.77 7.02
CA SER A 221 -8.95 10.19 6.35
C SER A 221 -9.11 11.52 5.62
N ARG A 222 -10.27 11.75 4.97
CA ARG A 222 -10.56 12.96 4.18
C ARG A 222 -10.71 14.22 5.05
N TYR A 223 -11.27 14.04 6.24
CA TYR A 223 -11.54 15.09 7.22
C TYR A 223 -10.60 15.03 8.42
N SER A 224 -9.44 14.38 8.28
CA SER A 224 -8.44 14.31 9.36
C SER A 224 -7.94 15.71 9.72
N PRO A 225 -7.95 16.09 11.01
CA PRO A 225 -7.58 17.44 11.44
C PRO A 225 -6.08 17.72 11.35
N VAL A 226 -5.28 16.69 11.08
CA VAL A 226 -3.81 16.70 11.02
C VAL A 226 -3.33 17.01 9.62
N SER A 227 -3.94 16.39 8.61
CA SER A 227 -3.56 16.54 7.20
C SER A 227 -4.46 17.48 6.43
N ALA A 228 -5.67 17.73 6.95
CA ALA A 228 -6.72 18.44 6.25
C ALA A 228 -7.43 19.44 7.16
N THR A 229 -6.65 20.22 7.92
CA THR A 229 -7.13 21.16 8.94
C THR A 229 -8.31 22.00 8.44
N ASP A 230 -8.18 22.70 7.29
CA ASP A 230 -9.28 23.50 6.74
C ASP A 230 -10.56 22.70 6.42
N ARG A 231 -10.42 21.44 5.95
CA ARG A 231 -11.57 20.58 5.66
C ARG A 231 -12.22 20.08 6.94
N ALA A 232 -11.41 19.73 7.93
CA ALA A 232 -11.85 19.29 9.24
C ALA A 232 -12.59 20.42 9.96
N GLU A 233 -12.04 21.63 9.97
CA GLU A 233 -12.65 22.83 10.56
C GLU A 233 -14.01 23.15 9.94
N ARG A 234 -14.08 23.27 8.59
CA ARG A 234 -15.36 23.51 7.90
C ARG A 234 -16.40 22.44 8.22
N ARG A 235 -15.96 21.19 8.38
CA ARG A 235 -16.85 20.08 8.72
C ARG A 235 -17.29 20.14 10.18
N ALA A 236 -16.41 20.52 11.10
CA ALA A 236 -16.74 20.74 12.50
C ALA A 236 -17.77 21.87 12.66
N THR A 237 -17.67 22.96 11.88
CA THR A 237 -18.67 24.03 11.86
C THR A 237 -20.07 23.51 11.50
N ILE A 238 -20.16 22.64 10.48
CA ILE A 238 -21.43 22.01 10.11
C ILE A 238 -21.98 21.18 11.28
N VAL A 239 -21.13 20.47 12.02
CA VAL A 239 -21.57 19.70 13.19
C VAL A 239 -22.14 20.63 14.26
N LEU A 240 -21.45 21.73 14.58
CA LEU A 240 -21.93 22.71 15.56
C LEU A 240 -23.28 23.31 15.15
N ASP A 241 -23.45 23.66 13.87
CA ASP A 241 -24.72 24.18 13.34
C ASP A 241 -25.86 23.17 13.49
N GLU A 242 -25.58 21.89 13.24
CA GLU A 242 -26.58 20.83 13.41
C GLU A 242 -26.89 20.56 14.89
N MET A 243 -25.92 20.74 15.79
CA MET A 243 -26.15 20.66 17.24
C MET A 243 -27.07 21.79 17.73
N VAL A 244 -26.92 23.02 17.22
CA VAL A 244 -27.87 24.11 17.49
C VAL A 244 -29.26 23.75 16.99
N ARG A 245 -29.36 23.23 15.77
CA ARG A 245 -30.64 22.91 15.13
C ARG A 245 -31.46 21.87 15.88
N ILE A 246 -30.80 20.90 16.52
CA ILE A 246 -31.48 19.89 17.35
C ILE A 246 -31.65 20.33 18.82
N GLY A 247 -31.24 21.55 19.18
CA GLY A 247 -31.30 22.07 20.55
C GLY A 247 -30.30 21.43 21.50
N ALA A 248 -29.22 20.83 20.99
CA ALA A 248 -28.18 20.21 21.82
C ALA A 248 -27.27 21.24 22.50
N ILE A 249 -27.09 22.41 21.87
CA ILE A 249 -26.33 23.57 22.33
C ILE A 249 -27.05 24.86 21.92
N THR A 250 -26.72 25.96 22.57
CA THR A 250 -27.20 27.31 22.23
C THR A 250 -26.37 27.94 21.10
N PRO A 251 -26.92 28.93 20.36
CA PRO A 251 -26.14 29.71 19.39
C PRO A 251 -24.89 30.36 20.00
N ALA A 252 -24.96 30.82 21.25
CA ALA A 252 -23.84 31.43 21.95
C ALA A 252 -22.71 30.43 22.22
N GLU A 253 -23.04 29.20 22.66
CA GLU A 253 -22.05 28.12 22.85
C GLU A 253 -21.41 27.72 21.52
N ARG A 254 -22.19 27.65 20.44
CA ARG A 254 -21.69 27.39 19.08
C ARG A 254 -20.67 28.44 18.65
N ASP A 255 -20.99 29.72 18.83
CA ASP A 255 -20.09 30.82 18.46
C ASP A 255 -18.83 30.87 19.34
N ALA A 256 -18.94 30.55 20.64
CA ALA A 256 -17.79 30.43 21.53
C ALA A 256 -16.86 29.28 21.15
N ALA A 257 -17.42 28.11 20.81
CA ALA A 257 -16.65 26.97 20.33
C ALA A 257 -15.96 27.24 18.99
N PHE A 258 -16.62 27.96 18.07
CA PHE A 258 -16.03 28.35 16.80
C PHE A 258 -14.85 29.31 16.95
N LYS A 259 -14.90 30.23 17.93
CA LYS A 259 -13.82 31.19 18.20
C LYS A 259 -12.58 30.57 18.85
N THR A 260 -12.72 29.39 19.47
CA THR A 260 -11.63 28.72 20.17
C THR A 260 -10.94 27.73 19.22
N PRO A 261 -9.69 27.99 18.76
CA PRO A 261 -9.03 27.10 17.81
C PRO A 261 -8.73 25.73 18.46
N VAL A 262 -9.10 24.65 17.78
CA VAL A 262 -8.78 23.31 18.23
C VAL A 262 -7.32 23.00 17.90
N ARG A 263 -6.51 22.75 18.93
CA ARG A 263 -5.10 22.37 18.76
C ARG A 263 -4.97 20.86 18.62
N VAL A 264 -4.46 20.41 17.48
CA VAL A 264 -4.22 18.99 17.20
C VAL A 264 -2.76 18.67 17.50
N ASN A 265 -2.49 17.56 18.17
CA ASN A 265 -1.14 17.10 18.46
C ASN A 265 -0.48 16.48 17.21
N PRO A 266 0.53 17.12 16.59
CA PRO A 266 1.10 16.65 15.32
C PRO A 266 2.03 15.43 15.48
N THR A 267 2.59 15.19 16.66
CA THR A 267 3.58 14.11 16.89
C THR A 267 2.93 12.74 17.10
N LEU A 268 1.77 12.68 17.76
CA LEU A 268 0.97 11.45 17.89
C LEU A 268 0.18 11.11 16.62
N ALA A 269 -0.12 12.13 15.81
CA ALA A 269 -0.92 11.99 14.62
C ALA A 269 -0.15 11.58 13.36
N ASN A 270 1.15 11.91 13.27
CA ASN A 270 2.04 11.55 12.17
C ASN A 270 2.89 10.32 12.54
N GLN A 271 2.26 9.16 12.76
CA GLN A 271 3.01 7.92 12.81
C GLN A 271 3.45 7.55 11.39
N ARG A 272 4.76 7.38 11.21
CA ARG A 272 5.42 6.90 9.98
C ARG A 272 4.99 5.46 9.70
N ALA A 273 5.22 4.97 8.49
CA ALA A 273 4.97 3.57 8.11
C ALA A 273 3.49 3.12 8.17
N GLN A 274 2.52 4.01 7.92
CA GLN A 274 1.08 3.64 7.97
C GLN A 274 0.72 2.54 6.98
N TYR A 275 1.16 2.64 5.72
CA TYR A 275 0.94 1.59 4.72
C TYR A 275 1.51 0.24 5.18
N PHE A 276 2.71 0.24 5.74
CA PHE A 276 3.34 -0.96 6.28
C PHE A 276 2.53 -1.53 7.43
N THR A 277 2.12 -0.67 8.37
CA THR A 277 1.35 -1.05 9.56
C THR A 277 0.02 -1.68 9.17
N ASP A 278 -0.72 -1.10 8.24
CA ASP A 278 -1.97 -1.68 7.75
C ASP A 278 -1.71 -3.05 7.07
N TRP A 279 -0.66 -3.13 6.23
CA TRP A 279 -0.27 -4.37 5.56
C TRP A 279 0.16 -5.50 6.52
N VAL A 280 0.83 -5.17 7.64
CA VAL A 280 1.16 -6.17 8.66
C VAL A 280 0.01 -6.47 9.62
N ASP A 281 -0.90 -5.52 9.90
CA ASP A 281 -2.09 -5.76 10.74
C ASP A 281 -2.98 -6.85 10.13
N ASP A 282 -3.18 -6.79 8.81
CA ASP A 282 -3.91 -7.82 8.07
C ASP A 282 -3.23 -9.20 8.20
N GLN A 283 -1.89 -9.25 8.16
CA GLN A 283 -1.13 -10.50 8.34
C GLN A 283 -1.17 -11.03 9.77
N VAL A 284 -1.11 -10.14 10.77
CA VAL A 284 -1.26 -10.52 12.18
C VAL A 284 -2.59 -11.23 12.39
N ARG A 285 -3.69 -10.65 11.89
CA ARG A 285 -5.03 -11.26 11.97
C ARG A 285 -5.10 -12.62 11.27
N SER A 286 -4.41 -12.76 10.13
CA SER A 286 -4.32 -14.03 9.41
C SER A 286 -3.52 -15.10 10.16
N LEU A 287 -2.48 -14.72 10.89
CA LEU A 287 -1.58 -15.64 11.60
C LEU A 287 -2.12 -16.07 12.96
N VAL A 288 -2.70 -15.14 13.73
CA VAL A 288 -3.11 -15.40 15.13
C VAL A 288 -4.62 -15.27 15.38
N GLY A 289 -5.40 -14.86 14.37
CA GLY A 289 -6.83 -14.55 14.53
C GLY A 289 -7.07 -13.14 15.09
N GLU A 290 -8.32 -12.87 15.50
CA GLU A 290 -8.65 -11.62 16.19
C GLU A 290 -7.95 -11.56 17.57
N PRO A 291 -7.16 -10.52 17.86
CA PRO A 291 -6.49 -10.40 19.16
C PRO A 291 -7.48 -10.40 20.31
N THR A 292 -7.29 -11.30 21.29
CA THR A 292 -8.07 -11.37 22.53
C THR A 292 -7.35 -10.78 23.74
N GLU A 293 -6.04 -10.54 23.62
CA GLU A 293 -5.18 -9.93 24.64
C GLU A 293 -4.15 -9.02 23.98
N ASP A 294 -3.54 -8.11 24.76
CA ASP A 294 -2.54 -7.16 24.24
C ASP A 294 -1.40 -7.91 23.54
N LEU A 295 -1.08 -7.52 22.30
CA LEU A 295 -0.03 -8.13 21.48
C LEU A 295 1.12 -7.16 21.25
N VAL A 296 2.32 -7.71 21.18
CA VAL A 296 3.53 -7.04 20.72
C VAL A 296 4.00 -7.74 19.45
N VAL A 297 3.99 -7.00 18.35
CA VAL A 297 4.41 -7.45 17.02
C VAL A 297 5.76 -6.83 16.71
N GLU A 298 6.79 -7.64 16.70
CA GLU A 298 8.12 -7.25 16.23
C GLU A 298 8.18 -7.41 14.72
N THR A 299 8.50 -6.32 14.04
CA THR A 299 8.53 -6.25 12.58
C THR A 299 9.96 -6.21 12.06
N THR A 300 10.10 -6.38 10.75
CA THR A 300 11.40 -6.27 10.07
C THR A 300 11.79 -4.84 9.69
N LEU A 301 10.87 -3.88 9.89
CA LEU A 301 10.99 -2.50 9.45
C LEU A 301 12.19 -1.82 10.11
N ASP A 302 12.86 -0.94 9.37
CA ASP A 302 13.86 -0.03 9.93
C ASP A 302 13.31 1.40 9.85
N LEU A 303 13.01 2.02 11.00
CA LEU A 303 12.38 3.34 11.01
C LEU A 303 13.22 4.45 10.34
N PRO A 304 14.54 4.54 10.56
CA PRO A 304 15.39 5.46 9.79
C PRO A 304 15.32 5.28 8.27
N ILE A 305 15.45 4.03 7.78
CA ILE A 305 15.38 3.73 6.34
C ILE A 305 13.96 3.99 5.80
N GLN A 306 12.92 3.61 6.54
CA GLN A 306 11.53 3.91 6.22
C GLN A 306 11.29 5.42 6.06
N THR A 307 11.84 6.22 6.98
CA THR A 307 11.71 7.68 6.94
C THR A 307 12.37 8.24 5.69
N ALA A 308 13.55 7.74 5.32
CA ALA A 308 14.23 8.14 4.09
C ALA A 308 13.41 7.78 2.84
N ALA A 309 12.76 6.61 2.83
CA ALA A 309 11.89 6.18 1.72
C ALA A 309 10.67 7.09 1.56
N GLU A 310 9.97 7.42 2.66
CA GLU A 310 8.80 8.31 2.64
C GLU A 310 9.17 9.71 2.13
N GLN A 311 10.31 10.25 2.58
CA GLN A 311 10.82 11.54 2.14
C GLN A 311 11.18 11.53 0.66
N ALA A 312 11.90 10.49 0.19
CA ALA A 312 12.29 10.37 -1.20
C ALA A 312 11.08 10.29 -2.13
N ILE A 313 10.07 9.49 -1.77
CA ILE A 313 8.82 9.38 -2.53
C ILE A 313 8.05 10.70 -2.55
N ARG A 314 7.85 11.34 -1.38
CA ARG A 314 7.14 12.62 -1.29
C ARG A 314 7.83 13.69 -2.13
N LYS A 315 9.14 13.86 -1.99
CA LYS A 315 9.94 14.83 -2.74
C LYS A 315 9.89 14.57 -4.25
N GLY A 316 10.04 13.30 -4.66
CA GLY A 316 10.05 12.95 -6.08
C GLY A 316 8.69 13.09 -6.76
N VAL A 317 7.61 12.72 -6.07
CA VAL A 317 6.24 12.94 -6.58
C VAL A 317 5.96 14.44 -6.67
N GLU A 318 6.35 15.23 -5.66
CA GLU A 318 6.15 16.69 -5.68
C GLU A 318 6.89 17.35 -6.84
N ALA A 319 8.19 17.04 -7.00
CA ALA A 319 9.00 17.54 -8.12
C ALA A 319 8.46 17.09 -9.48
N GLY A 320 7.82 15.92 -9.52
CA GLY A 320 7.22 15.32 -10.71
C GLY A 320 5.82 15.78 -11.07
N LYS A 321 5.15 16.57 -10.21
CA LYS A 321 3.74 16.99 -10.43
C LYS A 321 3.52 17.69 -11.77
N GLY A 322 4.45 18.55 -12.20
CA GLY A 322 4.37 19.24 -13.49
C GLY A 322 4.39 18.30 -14.72
N GLN A 323 5.01 17.13 -14.56
CA GLN A 323 5.04 16.06 -15.55
C GLN A 323 3.82 15.13 -15.45
N GLY A 324 2.89 15.39 -14.53
CA GLY A 324 1.68 14.59 -14.33
C GLY A 324 1.88 13.35 -13.44
N ILE A 325 3.00 13.25 -12.71
CA ILE A 325 3.16 12.20 -11.68
C ILE A 325 2.12 12.46 -10.58
N GLY A 326 1.27 11.45 -10.34
CA GLY A 326 0.21 11.54 -9.32
C GLY A 326 0.55 10.80 -8.04
N GLN A 327 1.25 9.68 -8.15
CA GLN A 327 1.58 8.78 -7.05
C GLN A 327 2.95 8.13 -7.25
N GLY A 328 3.49 7.58 -6.18
CA GLY A 328 4.69 6.75 -6.20
C GLY A 328 4.68 5.74 -5.06
N ALA A 329 5.40 4.64 -5.24
CA ALA A 329 5.56 3.59 -4.25
C ALA A 329 7.03 3.13 -4.19
N LEU A 330 7.47 2.70 -3.02
CA LEU A 330 8.82 2.18 -2.78
C LEU A 330 8.76 0.99 -1.84
N VAL A 331 9.39 -0.11 -2.23
CA VAL A 331 9.63 -1.26 -1.33
C VAL A 331 11.11 -1.59 -1.34
N ALA A 332 11.70 -1.73 -0.16
CA ALA A 332 13.09 -2.13 0.01
C ALA A 332 13.19 -3.36 0.90
N ILE A 333 13.96 -4.35 0.45
CA ILE A 333 14.14 -5.64 1.12
C ILE A 333 15.62 -6.00 1.23
N ASP A 334 15.98 -6.75 2.28
CA ASP A 334 17.30 -7.36 2.37
C ASP A 334 17.38 -8.72 1.65
N GLY A 335 18.58 -9.29 1.57
CA GLY A 335 18.86 -10.55 0.89
C GLY A 335 18.18 -11.79 1.49
N GLU A 336 17.55 -11.66 2.66
CA GLU A 336 16.78 -12.74 3.30
C GLU A 336 15.27 -12.52 3.16
N GLY A 337 14.85 -11.40 2.56
CA GLY A 337 13.44 -11.07 2.32
C GLY A 337 12.81 -10.21 3.41
N ARG A 338 13.58 -9.71 4.37
CA ARG A 338 13.04 -8.78 5.37
C ARG A 338 12.73 -7.44 4.72
N ILE A 339 11.51 -6.97 4.90
CA ILE A 339 11.10 -5.65 4.42
C ILE A 339 11.67 -4.58 5.35
N ARG A 340 12.57 -3.74 4.83
CA ARG A 340 13.24 -2.67 5.57
C ARG A 340 12.58 -1.31 5.39
N ALA A 341 11.96 -1.10 4.23
CA ALA A 341 11.08 0.04 3.98
C ALA A 341 9.92 -0.33 3.04
N TYR A 342 8.78 0.31 3.27
CA TYR A 342 7.52 0.03 2.59
C TYR A 342 6.66 1.31 2.53
N VAL A 343 6.48 1.82 1.32
CA VAL A 343 5.72 3.05 1.03
C VAL A 343 4.71 2.76 -0.08
N GLY A 344 3.42 2.78 0.26
CA GLY A 344 2.31 2.49 -0.66
C GLY A 344 1.76 3.69 -1.43
N GLY A 345 2.28 4.91 -1.20
CA GLY A 345 1.81 6.12 -1.87
C GLY A 345 2.52 7.39 -1.40
N ALA A 346 2.29 8.50 -2.11
CA ALA A 346 2.97 9.78 -1.86
C ALA A 346 2.60 10.41 -0.51
N ASN A 347 1.33 10.29 -0.15
CA ASN A 347 0.78 10.76 1.12
C ASN A 347 -0.36 9.84 1.56
N TYR A 348 -0.15 9.11 2.65
CA TYR A 348 -1.13 8.19 3.22
C TYR A 348 -2.45 8.89 3.59
N THR A 349 -2.39 10.16 4.00
CA THR A 349 -3.58 10.90 4.42
C THR A 349 -4.47 11.34 3.26
N ASP A 350 -3.91 11.48 2.05
CA ASP A 350 -4.66 11.79 0.84
C ASP A 350 -5.24 10.53 0.19
N SER A 351 -4.51 9.41 0.28
CA SER A 351 -4.91 8.12 -0.29
C SER A 351 -4.39 6.98 0.59
N GLN A 352 -5.26 6.11 1.07
CA GLN A 352 -4.86 4.90 1.81
C GLN A 352 -4.74 3.67 0.89
N PHE A 353 -4.92 3.84 -0.42
CA PHE A 353 -4.80 2.76 -1.38
C PHE A 353 -3.33 2.33 -1.47
N ASP A 354 -3.03 1.08 -1.13
CA ASP A 354 -1.67 0.58 -1.06
C ASP A 354 -1.13 0.12 -2.43
N ARG A 355 -0.24 0.93 -3.02
CA ARG A 355 0.36 0.63 -4.32
C ARG A 355 1.59 -0.26 -4.24
N ALA A 356 2.11 -0.54 -3.05
CA ALA A 356 3.26 -1.43 -2.89
C ALA A 356 2.90 -2.90 -3.13
N THR A 357 1.64 -3.28 -2.90
CA THR A 357 1.13 -4.66 -3.06
C THR A 357 -0.15 -4.76 -3.88
N THR A 358 -1.11 -3.85 -3.69
CA THR A 358 -2.45 -3.97 -4.30
C THR A 358 -2.47 -3.48 -5.75
N ALA A 359 -1.71 -2.42 -6.05
CA ALA A 359 -1.65 -1.88 -7.41
C ALA A 359 -0.70 -2.70 -8.29
N ARG A 360 -1.27 -3.50 -9.19
CA ARG A 360 -0.50 -4.16 -10.25
C ARG A 360 -0.34 -3.21 -11.43
N ARG A 361 0.90 -3.03 -11.88
CA ARG A 361 1.29 -2.03 -12.88
C ARG A 361 2.23 -2.66 -13.90
N GLN A 362 2.16 -2.24 -15.16
CA GLN A 362 3.00 -2.82 -16.20
C GLN A 362 4.48 -2.57 -15.89
N ALA A 363 5.27 -3.64 -15.79
CA ALA A 363 6.69 -3.56 -15.44
C ALA A 363 7.53 -2.80 -16.52
N GLY A 364 7.09 -2.86 -17.77
CA GLY A 364 7.85 -2.38 -18.91
C GLY A 364 9.26 -3.01 -18.95
N SER A 365 10.26 -2.24 -19.39
CA SER A 365 11.64 -2.74 -19.49
C SER A 365 12.28 -3.22 -18.17
N ALA A 366 11.66 -3.03 -17.00
CA ALA A 366 12.11 -3.65 -15.76
C ALA A 366 11.88 -5.18 -15.74
N PHE A 367 11.13 -5.73 -16.69
CA PHE A 367 10.95 -7.18 -16.85
C PHE A 367 12.10 -7.84 -17.64
N LYS A 368 12.88 -7.07 -18.41
CA LYS A 368 13.96 -7.61 -19.26
C LYS A 368 15.00 -8.47 -18.53
N PRO A 369 15.36 -8.23 -17.25
CA PRO A 369 16.31 -9.10 -16.57
C PRO A 369 15.87 -10.57 -16.53
N PHE A 370 14.57 -10.87 -16.52
CA PHE A 370 14.09 -12.26 -16.59
C PHE A 370 14.28 -12.88 -17.99
N VAL A 371 14.14 -12.08 -19.05
CA VAL A 371 14.43 -12.51 -20.43
C VAL A 371 15.92 -12.81 -20.58
N TYR A 372 16.77 -11.88 -20.13
CA TYR A 372 18.22 -12.03 -20.23
C TYR A 372 18.72 -13.17 -19.34
N LEU A 373 18.16 -13.34 -18.13
CA LEU A 373 18.47 -14.47 -17.26
C LEU A 373 18.18 -15.80 -17.95
N ALA A 374 17.00 -15.97 -18.55
CA ALA A 374 16.67 -17.18 -19.31
C ALA A 374 17.65 -17.43 -20.47
N ALA A 375 18.11 -16.37 -21.15
CA ALA A 375 19.13 -16.48 -22.18
C ALA A 375 20.51 -16.88 -21.63
N MET A 376 20.94 -16.31 -20.51
CA MET A 376 22.21 -16.70 -19.86
C MET A 376 22.17 -18.15 -19.38
N GLU A 377 21.02 -18.61 -18.86
CA GLU A 377 20.81 -20.01 -18.47
C GLU A 377 20.77 -20.96 -19.66
N ALA A 378 20.38 -20.46 -20.84
CA ALA A 378 20.44 -21.19 -22.11
C ALA A 378 21.84 -21.15 -22.77
N GLY A 379 22.86 -20.59 -22.12
CA GLY A 379 24.24 -20.60 -22.57
C GLY A 379 24.72 -19.34 -23.30
N ARG A 380 23.91 -18.28 -23.37
CA ARG A 380 24.35 -16.97 -23.87
C ARG A 380 25.31 -16.29 -22.89
N THR A 381 26.19 -15.42 -23.41
CA THR A 381 27.15 -14.67 -22.59
C THR A 381 26.99 -13.15 -22.77
N PRO A 382 27.45 -12.32 -21.81
CA PRO A 382 27.41 -10.86 -21.94
C PRO A 382 28.14 -10.31 -23.17
N ALA A 383 29.16 -11.03 -23.66
CA ALA A 383 30.00 -10.65 -24.78
C ALA A 383 29.41 -11.06 -26.14
N ASP A 384 28.36 -11.89 -26.16
CA ASP A 384 27.74 -12.34 -27.40
C ASP A 384 27.26 -11.14 -28.22
N MET A 385 27.58 -11.15 -29.52
CA MET A 385 27.18 -10.11 -30.45
C MET A 385 25.72 -10.31 -30.87
N VAL A 386 24.97 -9.23 -30.87
CA VAL A 386 23.61 -9.12 -31.35
C VAL A 386 23.45 -7.90 -32.23
N VAL A 387 22.45 -7.91 -33.09
CA VAL A 387 22.16 -6.79 -33.99
C VAL A 387 20.81 -6.20 -33.61
N ASP A 388 20.80 -4.90 -33.33
CA ASP A 388 19.58 -4.12 -33.22
C ASP A 388 19.08 -3.77 -34.62
N GLU A 389 18.02 -4.45 -35.06
CA GLU A 389 17.42 -4.34 -36.39
C GLU A 389 15.90 -4.63 -36.31
N PRO A 390 15.10 -4.26 -37.33
CA PRO A 390 13.69 -4.63 -37.39
C PRO A 390 13.49 -6.13 -37.25
N ILE A 391 12.57 -6.53 -36.37
CA ILE A 391 12.19 -7.93 -36.17
C ILE A 391 10.67 -8.09 -36.28
N LYS A 392 10.25 -9.24 -36.79
CA LYS A 392 8.84 -9.66 -36.84
C LYS A 392 8.70 -11.03 -36.19
N ILE A 393 7.88 -11.12 -35.16
CA ILE A 393 7.56 -12.36 -34.44
C ILE A 393 6.07 -12.61 -34.63
N GLY A 394 5.71 -13.57 -35.50
CA GLY A 394 4.34 -13.75 -35.95
C GLY A 394 3.81 -12.46 -36.60
N ASN A 395 2.74 -11.90 -36.03
CA ASN A 395 2.13 -10.64 -36.49
C ASN A 395 2.61 -9.39 -35.73
N TRP A 396 3.56 -9.53 -34.81
CA TRP A 396 4.04 -8.45 -33.97
C TRP A 396 5.42 -7.96 -34.42
N SER A 397 5.56 -6.62 -34.50
CA SER A 397 6.82 -5.95 -34.86
C SER A 397 7.15 -4.89 -33.80
N PRO A 398 7.98 -5.23 -32.79
CA PRO A 398 8.36 -4.29 -31.76
C PRO A 398 9.23 -3.14 -32.31
N ARG A 399 9.14 -1.97 -31.68
CA ARG A 399 9.99 -0.82 -31.98
C ARG A 399 10.80 -0.40 -30.76
N ASN A 400 11.97 0.18 -31.01
CA ASN A 400 12.79 0.79 -29.97
C ASN A 400 12.20 2.12 -29.51
N TYR A 401 12.55 2.52 -28.29
CA TYR A 401 12.13 3.79 -27.71
C TYR A 401 12.60 5.01 -28.55
N THR A 402 13.79 4.93 -29.14
CA THR A 402 14.36 6.01 -29.98
C THR A 402 13.84 5.98 -31.43
N ASN A 403 13.06 4.97 -31.82
CA ASN A 403 12.67 4.67 -33.21
C ASN A 403 13.84 4.44 -34.21
N ASP A 404 15.08 4.43 -33.73
CA ASP A 404 16.29 4.11 -34.50
C ASP A 404 16.83 2.73 -34.14
N PHE A 405 17.65 2.18 -35.06
CA PHE A 405 18.38 0.93 -34.90
C PHE A 405 19.87 1.22 -34.77
N ARG A 406 20.51 0.65 -33.75
CA ARG A 406 21.91 0.92 -33.42
C ARG A 406 22.91 -0.08 -34.05
N GLY A 407 22.42 -1.08 -34.78
CA GLY A 407 23.26 -2.08 -35.42
C GLY A 407 23.93 -3.05 -34.43
N PRO A 408 25.13 -3.58 -34.76
CA PRO A 408 25.82 -4.57 -33.94
C PRO A 408 26.25 -4.04 -32.57
N MET A 409 26.01 -4.83 -31.52
CA MET A 409 26.43 -4.55 -30.14
C MET A 409 26.53 -5.84 -29.34
N THR A 410 27.11 -5.77 -28.13
CA THR A 410 27.10 -6.91 -27.21
C THR A 410 25.75 -7.02 -26.47
N LEU A 411 25.40 -8.22 -25.99
CA LEU A 411 24.24 -8.42 -25.10
C LEU A 411 24.28 -7.52 -23.86
N GLN A 412 25.46 -7.35 -23.29
CA GLN A 412 25.69 -6.42 -22.19
C GLN A 412 25.25 -4.99 -22.53
N THR A 413 25.68 -4.47 -23.68
CA THR A 413 25.32 -3.14 -24.16
C THR A 413 23.82 -3.06 -24.48
N ALA A 414 23.24 -4.11 -25.05
CA ALA A 414 21.82 -4.17 -25.37
C ALA A 414 20.94 -4.08 -24.11
N LEU A 415 21.33 -4.72 -23.00
CA LEU A 415 20.62 -4.59 -21.73
C LEU A 415 20.80 -3.19 -21.13
N ALA A 416 22.03 -2.66 -21.12
CA ALA A 416 22.36 -1.34 -20.58
C ALA A 416 21.55 -0.22 -21.25
N GLN A 417 21.45 -0.29 -22.59
CA GLN A 417 20.69 0.64 -23.43
C GLN A 417 19.20 0.26 -23.55
N SER A 418 18.80 -0.86 -22.96
CA SER A 418 17.42 -1.34 -22.91
C SER A 418 16.78 -1.50 -24.29
N ILE A 419 17.49 -2.10 -25.25
CA ILE A 419 17.03 -2.29 -26.64
C ILE A 419 15.84 -3.27 -26.69
N ASN A 420 14.77 -2.92 -27.40
CA ASN A 420 13.51 -3.70 -27.41
C ASN A 420 13.58 -4.88 -28.38
N THR A 421 14.12 -4.66 -29.57
CA THR A 421 14.27 -5.69 -30.61
C THR A 421 15.10 -6.88 -30.14
N VAL A 422 16.22 -6.61 -29.47
CA VAL A 422 17.09 -7.64 -28.88
C VAL A 422 16.36 -8.43 -27.80
N ALA A 423 15.66 -7.75 -26.88
CA ALA A 423 14.90 -8.44 -25.84
C ALA A 423 13.80 -9.33 -26.42
N ALA A 424 13.07 -8.85 -27.45
CA ALA A 424 12.06 -9.63 -28.14
C ALA A 424 12.66 -10.84 -28.87
N ARG A 425 13.80 -10.66 -29.55
CA ARG A 425 14.54 -11.74 -30.21
C ARG A 425 14.97 -12.82 -29.22
N LEU A 426 15.57 -12.43 -28.10
CA LEU A 426 16.01 -13.34 -27.05
C LEU A 426 14.84 -14.12 -26.47
N ALA A 427 13.73 -13.46 -26.13
CA ALA A 427 12.55 -14.14 -25.60
C ALA A 427 11.97 -15.16 -26.59
N ASN A 428 12.02 -14.87 -27.89
CA ASN A 428 11.59 -15.80 -28.93
C ASN A 428 12.57 -16.97 -29.11
N GLU A 429 13.88 -16.72 -28.99
CA GLU A 429 14.92 -17.74 -29.07
C GLU A 429 14.85 -18.73 -27.90
N VAL A 430 14.75 -18.22 -26.68
CA VAL A 430 14.72 -19.06 -25.45
C VAL A 430 13.34 -19.61 -25.13
N GLY A 431 12.30 -19.06 -25.75
CA GLY A 431 10.89 -19.39 -25.50
C GLY A 431 10.27 -18.58 -24.35
N THR A 432 9.10 -18.01 -24.59
CA THR A 432 8.35 -17.20 -23.60
C THR A 432 7.96 -17.99 -22.35
N GLY A 433 7.74 -19.31 -22.47
CA GLY A 433 7.52 -20.20 -21.34
C GLY A 433 8.71 -20.28 -20.37
N ASN A 434 9.93 -20.30 -20.90
CA ASN A 434 11.15 -20.31 -20.07
C ASN A 434 11.38 -18.97 -19.38
N VAL A 435 11.08 -17.86 -20.06
CA VAL A 435 11.10 -16.51 -19.45
C VAL A 435 10.09 -16.43 -18.30
N ALA A 436 8.86 -16.91 -18.50
CA ALA A 436 7.84 -16.93 -17.46
C ALA A 436 8.23 -17.85 -16.29
N SER A 437 8.85 -19.00 -16.57
CA SER A 437 9.37 -19.91 -15.55
C SER A 437 10.45 -19.25 -14.70
N ALA A 438 11.41 -18.56 -15.32
CA ALA A 438 12.44 -17.80 -14.62
C ALA A 438 11.82 -16.70 -13.73
N ALA A 439 10.91 -15.89 -14.26
CA ALA A 439 10.25 -14.84 -13.48
C ALA A 439 9.47 -15.40 -12.27
N ARG A 440 8.72 -16.50 -12.44
CA ARG A 440 8.01 -17.17 -11.33
C ARG A 440 8.96 -17.75 -10.30
N ARG A 441 10.03 -18.41 -10.75
CA ARG A 441 11.07 -18.98 -9.87
C ARG A 441 11.71 -17.90 -8.98
N LEU A 442 11.85 -16.68 -9.49
CA LEU A 442 12.39 -15.54 -8.74
C LEU A 442 11.35 -14.85 -7.83
N GLY A 443 10.06 -15.20 -7.91
CA GLY A 443 9.04 -14.70 -6.97
C GLY A 443 7.93 -13.84 -7.56
N ILE A 444 7.82 -13.74 -8.90
CA ILE A 444 6.65 -13.11 -9.54
C ILE A 444 5.45 -14.06 -9.50
N ASN A 445 4.42 -13.71 -8.74
CA ASN A 445 3.19 -14.51 -8.59
C ASN A 445 2.03 -13.97 -9.44
N SER A 446 2.12 -12.72 -9.89
CA SER A 446 1.19 -12.11 -10.81
C SER A 446 1.08 -12.88 -12.12
N HIS A 447 -0.07 -12.74 -12.79
CA HIS A 447 -0.32 -13.44 -14.05
C HIS A 447 0.69 -13.00 -15.12
N ILE A 448 1.40 -13.97 -15.70
CA ILE A 448 2.35 -13.75 -16.78
C ILE A 448 1.76 -14.33 -18.07
N GLN A 449 1.39 -13.44 -18.98
CA GLN A 449 1.02 -13.78 -20.35
C GLN A 449 2.25 -14.27 -21.13
N LEU A 450 2.03 -15.24 -22.03
CA LEU A 450 3.11 -15.90 -22.80
C LEU A 450 3.25 -15.38 -24.23
N ASP A 451 2.53 -14.31 -24.58
CA ASP A 451 2.66 -13.69 -25.88
C ASP A 451 4.01 -12.92 -25.99
N PRO A 452 4.55 -12.70 -27.21
CA PRO A 452 5.86 -12.09 -27.39
C PRO A 452 6.04 -10.72 -26.73
N SER A 453 4.96 -9.95 -26.48
CA SER A 453 5.06 -8.62 -25.87
C SER A 453 5.50 -8.67 -24.41
N MET A 454 5.42 -9.83 -23.74
CA MET A 454 5.95 -10.02 -22.38
C MET A 454 7.44 -9.67 -22.30
N ALA A 455 8.20 -9.84 -23.39
CA ALA A 455 9.61 -9.50 -23.47
C ALA A 455 9.89 -8.01 -23.22
N LEU A 456 8.90 -7.15 -23.45
CA LEU A 456 8.96 -5.71 -23.21
C LEU A 456 8.25 -5.30 -21.91
N GLY A 457 7.78 -6.26 -21.13
CA GLY A 457 7.15 -6.05 -19.82
C GLY A 457 5.68 -5.66 -19.87
N ALA A 458 4.93 -6.18 -20.83
CA ALA A 458 3.47 -6.25 -20.76
C ALA A 458 3.01 -7.26 -19.69
N VAL A 459 3.52 -7.10 -18.47
CA VAL A 459 3.24 -7.95 -17.31
C VAL A 459 2.94 -7.00 -16.15
N GLU A 460 1.78 -7.15 -15.53
CA GLU A 460 1.37 -6.31 -14.41
C GLU A 460 1.85 -6.92 -13.10
N VAL A 461 2.65 -6.17 -12.35
CA VAL A 461 3.32 -6.61 -11.11
C VAL A 461 3.25 -5.51 -10.06
N SER A 462 3.40 -5.89 -8.80
CA SER A 462 3.54 -4.94 -7.70
C SER A 462 5.01 -4.56 -7.40
N PRO A 463 5.27 -3.41 -6.78
CA PRO A 463 6.60 -3.06 -6.26
C PRO A 463 7.20 -4.10 -5.31
N LEU A 464 6.40 -4.73 -4.45
CA LEU A 464 6.87 -5.81 -3.58
C LEU A 464 7.33 -7.03 -4.38
N GLU A 465 6.58 -7.46 -5.40
CA GLU A 465 7.00 -8.55 -6.29
C GLU A 465 8.30 -8.22 -7.04
N MET A 466 8.43 -7.00 -7.55
CA MET A 466 9.64 -6.58 -8.24
C MET A 466 10.87 -6.52 -7.33
N ALA A 467 10.71 -6.03 -6.09
CA ALA A 467 11.81 -6.04 -5.12
C ALA A 467 12.26 -7.47 -4.80
N GLN A 468 11.31 -8.37 -4.51
CA GLN A 468 11.59 -9.81 -4.26
C GLN A 468 12.27 -10.48 -5.44
N ALA A 469 11.76 -10.27 -6.66
CA ALA A 469 12.30 -10.89 -7.85
C ALA A 469 13.69 -10.39 -8.23
N TYR A 470 14.13 -9.25 -7.70
CA TYR A 470 15.49 -8.73 -7.91
C TYR A 470 16.47 -9.15 -6.80
N ALA A 471 15.98 -9.55 -5.62
CA ALA A 471 16.83 -9.98 -4.51
C ALA A 471 17.79 -11.13 -4.83
N PRO A 472 17.42 -12.15 -5.62
CA PRO A 472 18.36 -13.20 -6.03
C PRO A 472 19.63 -12.67 -6.72
N PHE A 473 19.54 -11.59 -7.50
CA PHE A 473 20.73 -10.97 -8.11
C PHE A 473 21.67 -10.35 -7.06
N ALA A 474 21.09 -9.82 -5.98
CA ALA A 474 21.81 -9.13 -4.92
C ALA A 474 22.39 -10.06 -3.85
N ASN A 475 21.80 -11.24 -3.63
CA ASN A 475 22.03 -12.06 -2.43
C ASN A 475 22.74 -13.41 -2.68
N GLY A 476 23.28 -13.61 -3.87
CA GLY A 476 23.99 -14.85 -4.26
C GLY A 476 23.13 -15.87 -5.01
N GLY A 477 21.97 -15.47 -5.54
CA GLY A 477 21.11 -16.34 -6.34
C GLY A 477 20.05 -17.08 -5.53
N PHE A 478 19.76 -16.65 -4.30
CA PHE A 478 18.78 -17.29 -3.42
C PHE A 478 17.44 -16.57 -3.45
N LEU A 479 16.35 -17.33 -3.38
CA LEU A 479 15.01 -16.77 -3.29
C LEU A 479 14.87 -15.95 -2.00
N ALA A 480 14.27 -14.76 -2.11
CA ALA A 480 13.90 -13.93 -0.96
C ALA A 480 12.38 -13.69 -0.99
N LYS A 481 11.67 -14.32 -0.06
CA LYS A 481 10.24 -14.08 0.14
C LYS A 481 10.07 -12.91 1.11
N GLY A 482 9.37 -11.87 0.67
CA GLY A 482 9.12 -10.65 1.43
C GLY A 482 8.27 -10.92 2.66
N TYR A 483 8.77 -10.58 3.84
CA TYR A 483 7.99 -10.64 5.08
C TYR A 483 8.21 -9.39 5.94
N GLY A 484 7.16 -9.01 6.67
CA GLY A 484 7.16 -7.85 7.57
C GLY A 484 7.18 -8.20 9.05
N ILE A 485 6.77 -9.42 9.43
CA ILE A 485 6.59 -9.84 10.82
C ILE A 485 7.71 -10.79 11.20
N GLN A 486 8.52 -10.41 12.19
CA GLN A 486 9.55 -11.27 12.76
C GLN A 486 8.97 -12.17 13.85
N ARG A 487 8.17 -11.59 14.76
CA ARG A 487 7.63 -12.30 15.92
C ARG A 487 6.37 -11.62 16.45
N ILE A 488 5.41 -12.42 16.91
CA ILE A 488 4.20 -11.96 17.61
C ILE A 488 4.21 -12.60 18.99
N ARG A 489 4.06 -11.79 20.03
CA ARG A 489 3.90 -12.27 21.41
C ARG A 489 2.76 -11.55 22.12
N THR A 490 2.24 -12.16 23.17
CA THR A 490 1.35 -11.52 24.12
C THR A 490 2.11 -10.56 25.04
N ALA A 491 1.39 -9.69 25.75
CA ALA A 491 1.97 -8.84 26.80
C ALA A 491 2.61 -9.66 27.95
N SER A 492 2.12 -10.88 28.21
CA SER A 492 2.70 -11.81 29.19
C SER A 492 3.98 -12.51 28.70
N GLY A 493 4.38 -12.31 27.44
CA GLY A 493 5.60 -12.88 26.85
C GLY A 493 5.42 -14.20 26.13
N LYS A 494 4.20 -14.74 26.03
CA LYS A 494 3.90 -15.95 25.26
C LYS A 494 4.07 -15.67 23.77
N ILE A 495 4.92 -16.45 23.10
CA ILE A 495 5.14 -16.37 21.65
C ILE A 495 3.97 -17.04 20.93
N LEU A 496 3.34 -16.31 20.00
CA LEU A 496 2.25 -16.79 19.16
C LEU A 496 2.72 -17.13 17.74
N TYR A 497 3.71 -16.39 17.24
CA TYR A 497 4.35 -16.61 15.95
C TYR A 497 5.80 -16.17 16.01
N ASP A 498 6.71 -16.92 15.39
CA ASP A 498 8.11 -16.56 15.24
C ASP A 498 8.64 -17.08 13.91
N HIS A 499 8.99 -16.15 13.03
CA HIS A 499 9.49 -16.47 11.69
C HIS A 499 10.83 -17.24 11.73
N SER A 500 11.62 -17.10 12.80
CA SER A 500 12.92 -17.78 12.91
C SER A 500 12.82 -19.28 13.19
N VAL A 501 11.65 -19.74 13.66
CA VAL A 501 11.39 -21.17 13.93
C VAL A 501 11.14 -21.94 12.63
N GLU A 502 10.54 -21.29 11.63
CA GLU A 502 10.39 -21.84 10.28
C GLU A 502 11.71 -21.76 9.51
N LYS A 503 12.72 -22.54 9.91
CA LYS A 503 13.98 -22.69 9.19
C LYS A 503 13.73 -23.40 7.85
N THR A 504 13.25 -22.67 6.86
CA THR A 504 13.22 -23.15 5.49
C THR A 504 14.63 -22.99 4.91
N GLU A 505 15.21 -24.07 4.42
CA GLU A 505 16.48 -23.98 3.69
C GLU A 505 16.35 -22.98 2.53
N ARG A 506 17.35 -22.10 2.38
CA ARG A 506 17.32 -21.09 1.30
C ARG A 506 17.33 -21.80 -0.04
N THR A 507 16.28 -21.59 -0.84
CA THR A 507 16.20 -22.16 -2.18
C THR A 507 17.09 -21.36 -3.14
N GLN A 508 18.09 -22.00 -3.74
CA GLN A 508 18.85 -21.41 -4.83
C GLN A 508 18.00 -21.38 -6.11
N VAL A 509 17.88 -20.21 -6.71
CA VAL A 509 17.03 -19.94 -7.89
C VAL A 509 17.79 -19.38 -9.09
N ILE A 510 19.04 -18.95 -8.88
CA ILE A 510 19.99 -18.59 -9.93
C ILE A 510 21.33 -19.27 -9.65
N GLY A 511 21.87 -19.96 -10.65
CA GLY A 511 23.20 -20.56 -10.61
C GLY A 511 24.29 -19.68 -11.24
N THR A 512 25.54 -20.10 -11.06
CA THR A 512 26.71 -19.59 -11.79
C THR A 512 26.88 -20.38 -13.09
N PRO A 513 27.24 -19.77 -14.24
CA PRO A 513 27.73 -18.39 -14.42
C PRO A 513 26.64 -17.32 -14.64
N ALA A 514 25.37 -17.71 -14.83
CA ALA A 514 24.29 -16.78 -15.17
C ALA A 514 24.15 -15.61 -14.19
N LEU A 515 24.28 -15.86 -12.88
CA LEU A 515 24.26 -14.81 -11.86
C LEU A 515 25.34 -13.73 -12.08
N GLN A 516 26.58 -14.14 -12.37
CA GLN A 516 27.71 -13.23 -12.56
C GLN A 516 27.51 -12.38 -13.81
N TYR A 517 27.08 -13.02 -14.90
CA TYR A 517 26.75 -12.35 -16.16
C TYR A 517 25.64 -11.31 -15.98
N MET A 518 24.56 -11.68 -15.29
CA MET A 518 23.46 -10.74 -15.01
C MET A 518 23.93 -9.55 -14.18
N ASN A 519 24.72 -9.76 -13.12
CA ASN A 519 25.24 -8.68 -12.29
C ASN A 519 26.20 -7.76 -13.07
N GLN A 520 27.07 -8.30 -13.93
CA GLN A 520 27.92 -7.52 -14.83
C GLN A 520 27.08 -6.60 -15.75
N MET A 521 26.06 -7.15 -16.42
CA MET A 521 25.23 -6.37 -17.34
C MET A 521 24.36 -5.33 -16.62
N MET A 522 23.82 -5.67 -15.44
CA MET A 522 22.97 -4.79 -14.64
C MET A 522 23.75 -3.65 -13.98
N ARG A 523 25.03 -3.84 -13.64
CA ARG A 523 25.93 -2.74 -13.28
C ARG A 523 26.08 -1.73 -14.42
N GLN A 524 26.22 -2.22 -15.66
CA GLN A 524 26.38 -1.33 -16.82
C GLN A 524 25.17 -0.42 -17.06
N VAL A 525 23.96 -0.89 -16.73
CA VAL A 525 22.74 -0.05 -16.77
C VAL A 525 22.90 1.21 -15.92
N VAL A 526 23.52 1.09 -14.75
CA VAL A 526 23.74 2.20 -13.81
C VAL A 526 25.01 2.97 -14.17
N THR A 527 26.07 2.32 -14.66
CA THR A 527 27.34 3.00 -14.94
C THR A 527 27.35 3.81 -16.25
N SER A 528 26.76 3.30 -17.32
CA SER A 528 26.75 3.97 -18.64
C SER A 528 25.47 3.77 -19.45
N GLY A 529 24.45 3.14 -18.86
CA GLY A 529 23.17 2.85 -19.51
C GLY A 529 22.04 3.82 -19.17
N THR A 530 20.82 3.28 -19.24
CA THR A 530 19.58 4.05 -19.00
C THR A 530 19.37 4.48 -17.54
N GLY A 531 20.09 3.89 -16.58
CA GLY A 531 19.91 4.08 -15.14
C GLY A 531 20.94 5.01 -14.49
N THR A 532 21.71 5.80 -15.25
CA THR A 532 22.83 6.61 -14.72
C THR A 532 22.44 7.60 -13.63
N ARG A 533 21.19 8.08 -13.61
CA ARG A 533 20.68 8.94 -12.53
C ARG A 533 20.61 8.24 -11.17
N ALA A 534 20.62 6.91 -11.12
CA ALA A 534 20.59 6.14 -9.88
C ALA A 534 21.94 6.07 -9.16
N LYS A 535 23.05 6.49 -9.79
CA LYS A 535 24.39 6.41 -9.20
C LYS A 535 24.48 7.13 -7.85
N VAL A 536 25.05 6.45 -6.86
CA VAL A 536 25.53 7.03 -5.60
C VAL A 536 27.05 6.81 -5.54
N PRO A 537 27.88 7.86 -5.45
CA PRO A 537 29.33 7.71 -5.40
C PRO A 537 29.79 6.81 -4.24
N GLY A 538 30.82 6.00 -4.47
CA GLY A 538 31.41 5.13 -3.44
C GLY A 538 30.71 3.78 -3.22
N TYR A 539 29.65 3.47 -3.97
CA TYR A 539 28.89 2.21 -3.80
C TYR A 539 28.80 1.39 -5.09
N ASP A 540 28.88 0.07 -4.96
CA ASP A 540 28.61 -0.90 -6.03
C ASP A 540 27.10 -1.05 -6.22
N LEU A 541 26.59 -0.60 -7.36
CA LEU A 541 25.16 -0.50 -7.66
C LEU A 541 24.84 -1.12 -9.01
N ALA A 542 23.74 -1.87 -9.06
CA ALA A 542 23.18 -2.45 -10.27
C ALA A 542 21.67 -2.24 -10.30
N GLY A 543 21.05 -2.31 -11.47
CA GLY A 543 19.61 -2.13 -11.56
C GLY A 543 19.07 -2.05 -12.97
N LYS A 544 17.76 -1.83 -13.09
CA LYS A 544 17.07 -1.69 -14.36
C LYS A 544 15.97 -0.64 -14.31
N THR A 545 15.91 0.15 -15.38
CA THR A 545 14.81 1.05 -15.69
C THR A 545 13.63 0.31 -16.33
N GLY A 546 12.41 0.68 -15.97
CA GLY A 546 11.18 0.27 -16.64
C GLY A 546 10.39 1.49 -17.11
N THR A 547 9.83 1.43 -18.31
CA THR A 547 8.95 2.46 -18.86
C THR A 547 7.99 1.79 -19.81
N THR A 548 6.69 2.02 -19.62
CA THR A 548 5.64 1.59 -20.55
C THR A 548 5.62 2.49 -21.78
N SER A 549 5.25 1.95 -22.94
CA SER A 549 5.19 2.70 -24.21
C SER A 549 4.30 3.95 -24.14
N ASP A 550 3.21 3.88 -23.37
CA ASP A 550 2.25 4.97 -23.19
C ASP A 550 2.61 5.94 -22.04
N TYR A 551 3.79 5.79 -21.41
CA TYR A 551 4.21 6.58 -20.25
C TYR A 551 3.24 6.55 -19.06
N ARG A 552 2.50 5.46 -18.87
CA ARG A 552 1.57 5.27 -17.76
C ARG A 552 2.31 4.87 -16.48
N ASP A 553 3.32 4.03 -16.63
CA ASP A 553 4.14 3.52 -15.54
C ASP A 553 5.63 3.72 -15.82
N ALA A 554 6.35 4.17 -14.80
CA ALA A 554 7.80 4.28 -14.81
C ALA A 554 8.39 3.66 -13.55
N TRP A 555 9.46 2.88 -13.74
CA TRP A 555 10.08 2.07 -12.71
C TRP A 555 11.58 2.27 -12.66
N PHE A 556 12.14 2.14 -11.46
CA PHE A 556 13.54 1.80 -11.29
C PHE A 556 13.65 0.75 -10.19
N VAL A 557 14.26 -0.39 -10.51
CA VAL A 557 14.55 -1.44 -9.53
C VAL A 557 16.05 -1.62 -9.50
N GLY A 558 16.65 -1.33 -8.36
CA GLY A 558 18.09 -1.34 -8.18
C GLY A 558 18.50 -1.95 -6.87
N TYR A 559 19.76 -2.35 -6.79
CA TYR A 559 20.31 -3.09 -5.66
C TYR A 559 21.79 -2.82 -5.46
N THR A 560 22.23 -3.14 -4.25
CA THR A 560 23.62 -3.38 -3.87
C THR A 560 23.74 -4.78 -3.27
N GLY A 561 24.91 -5.24 -2.83
CA GLY A 561 25.07 -6.58 -2.27
C GLY A 561 24.20 -6.77 -1.03
N GLY A 562 23.23 -7.68 -1.12
CA GLY A 562 22.30 -8.02 -0.04
C GLY A 562 21.15 -7.04 0.20
N PHE A 563 20.93 -6.03 -0.66
CA PHE A 563 19.83 -5.07 -0.46
C PHE A 563 19.24 -4.56 -1.78
N VAL A 564 17.92 -4.60 -1.91
CA VAL A 564 17.18 -4.22 -3.12
C VAL A 564 16.13 -3.17 -2.79
N ALA A 565 15.92 -2.22 -3.69
CA ALA A 565 14.78 -1.32 -3.65
C ALA A 565 14.12 -1.18 -5.03
N ALA A 566 12.80 -1.29 -5.04
CA ALA A 566 11.95 -1.07 -6.20
C ALA A 566 11.18 0.24 -6.02
N VAL A 567 11.23 1.12 -7.03
CA VAL A 567 10.50 2.39 -7.07
C VAL A 567 9.59 2.40 -8.29
N TRP A 568 8.33 2.76 -8.08
CA TRP A 568 7.35 3.02 -9.13
C TRP A 568 6.78 4.44 -9.00
N VAL A 569 6.48 5.07 -10.13
CA VAL A 569 5.66 6.29 -10.20
C VAL A 569 4.63 6.17 -11.32
N GLY A 570 3.46 6.77 -11.10
CA GLY A 570 2.35 6.72 -12.06
C GLY A 570 1.10 7.46 -11.59
N LYS A 571 -0.04 7.11 -12.19
CA LYS A 571 -1.36 7.67 -11.88
C LYS A 571 -2.39 6.58 -11.62
N ASP A 572 -3.28 6.79 -10.66
CA ASP A 572 -4.35 5.83 -10.33
C ASP A 572 -5.38 5.67 -11.45
N ASP A 573 -5.65 6.74 -12.20
CA ASP A 573 -6.56 6.71 -13.35
C ASP A 573 -5.93 6.12 -14.63
N ASN A 574 -4.72 5.56 -14.51
CA ASN A 574 -3.94 4.96 -15.60
C ASN A 574 -3.73 5.87 -16.82
N LYS A 575 -3.87 7.20 -16.66
CA LYS A 575 -3.58 8.14 -17.74
C LYS A 575 -2.07 8.28 -17.96
N PRO A 576 -1.62 8.58 -19.19
CA PRO A 576 -0.24 8.89 -19.48
C PRO A 576 0.32 10.05 -18.62
N MET A 577 1.58 9.92 -18.24
CA MET A 577 2.42 11.01 -17.75
C MET A 577 3.16 11.69 -18.91
N LYS A 578 3.68 12.91 -18.70
CA LYS A 578 4.39 13.68 -19.72
C LYS A 578 5.85 13.21 -19.84
N ARG A 579 6.06 12.15 -20.63
CA ARG A 579 7.39 11.61 -20.97
C ARG A 579 8.23 11.21 -19.74
N VAL A 580 7.58 10.73 -18.68
CA VAL A 580 8.25 10.23 -17.49
C VAL A 580 8.80 8.83 -17.78
N SER A 581 10.10 8.65 -17.65
CA SER A 581 10.79 7.37 -17.84
C SER A 581 11.42 6.87 -16.55
N GLY A 582 11.78 5.58 -16.52
CA GLY A 582 12.41 4.92 -15.39
C GLY A 582 13.76 5.53 -15.00
N GLY A 583 14.53 6.01 -15.98
CA GLY A 583 15.78 6.74 -15.76
C GLY A 583 15.58 8.19 -15.28
N GLY A 584 14.33 8.67 -15.28
CA GLY A 584 13.93 10.02 -14.87
C GLY A 584 13.62 10.09 -13.37
N ALA A 585 12.33 10.19 -13.04
CA ALA A 585 11.88 10.38 -11.66
C ALA A 585 12.11 9.14 -10.76
N PRO A 586 11.80 7.89 -11.19
CA PRO A 586 12.03 6.70 -10.35
C PRO A 586 13.50 6.51 -9.97
N ALA A 587 14.43 6.61 -10.92
CA ALA A 587 15.87 6.52 -10.62
C ALA A 587 16.36 7.64 -9.68
N GLY A 588 15.81 8.85 -9.81
CA GLY A 588 16.12 9.96 -8.91
C GLY A 588 15.61 9.74 -7.48
N ILE A 589 14.36 9.25 -7.34
CA ILE A 589 13.79 8.85 -6.04
C ILE A 589 14.63 7.74 -5.43
N TRP A 590 14.97 6.71 -6.22
CA TRP A 590 15.80 5.60 -5.77
C TRP A 590 17.16 6.09 -5.27
N ARG A 591 17.83 7.00 -6.01
CA ARG A 591 19.10 7.59 -5.58
C ARG A 591 18.96 8.37 -4.28
N ASP A 592 17.95 9.23 -4.17
CA ASP A 592 17.72 10.07 -2.99
C ASP A 592 17.41 9.21 -1.74
N PHE A 593 16.74 8.06 -1.92
CA PHE A 593 16.54 7.06 -0.88
C PHE A 593 17.85 6.33 -0.53
N MET A 594 18.53 5.76 -1.53
CA MET A 594 19.74 4.96 -1.32
C MET A 594 20.89 5.79 -0.78
N GLY A 595 21.03 7.06 -1.15
CA GLY A 595 22.02 7.96 -0.58
C GLY A 595 21.89 8.14 0.93
N GLN A 596 20.68 7.95 1.49
CA GLN A 596 20.44 7.95 2.92
C GLN A 596 20.48 6.55 3.54
N ALA A 597 20.02 5.53 2.81
CA ALA A 597 19.99 4.15 3.31
C ALA A 597 21.40 3.53 3.36
N LEU A 598 22.19 3.67 2.30
CA LEU A 598 23.48 2.99 2.11
C LEU A 598 24.47 3.18 3.28
N PRO A 599 24.68 4.39 3.85
CA PRO A 599 25.58 4.56 4.99
C PRO A 599 25.15 3.81 6.27
N ARG A 600 23.88 3.37 6.34
CA ARG A 600 23.31 2.61 7.47
C ARG A 600 23.33 1.11 7.21
N LEU A 601 23.56 0.70 5.97
CA LEU A 601 23.59 -0.70 5.57
C LEU A 601 25.01 -1.24 5.71
N LYS A 602 25.13 -2.50 6.15
CA LYS A 602 26.38 -3.27 6.03
C LYS A 602 26.49 -3.78 4.59
N VAL A 603 26.79 -2.88 3.67
CA VAL A 603 26.82 -3.16 2.24
C VAL A 603 27.87 -4.23 1.92
N GLN A 604 27.45 -5.28 1.23
CA GLN A 604 28.34 -6.30 0.69
C GLN A 604 28.63 -5.99 -0.78
N ALA A 605 29.71 -6.57 -1.33
CA ALA A 605 29.93 -6.53 -2.77
C ALA A 605 28.80 -7.28 -3.49
N ILE A 606 28.35 -6.79 -4.65
CA ILE A 606 27.38 -7.53 -5.46
C ILE A 606 28.06 -8.83 -5.95
N PRO A 607 27.42 -10.01 -5.80
CA PRO A 607 28.01 -11.30 -6.17
C PRO A 607 28.59 -11.33 -7.60
N GLY A 608 29.81 -11.87 -7.74
CA GLY A 608 30.50 -12.04 -9.03
C GLY A 608 31.78 -11.20 -9.26
N GLY A 609 32.09 -10.21 -8.40
CA GLY A 609 33.32 -9.36 -8.47
C GLY A 609 33.43 -8.47 -9.73
N THR A 610 34.25 -7.42 -9.79
CA THR A 610 34.73 -6.50 -8.73
C THR A 610 34.21 -5.08 -8.99
N TYR A 611 33.97 -4.35 -7.91
CA TYR A 611 33.91 -2.89 -7.86
C TYR A 611 35.26 -2.42 -7.29
N GLU A 612 36.00 -1.56 -8.00
CA GLU A 612 37.10 -0.78 -7.43
C GLU A 612 36.59 0.64 -7.12
N PRO A 613 36.27 0.95 -5.85
CA PRO A 613 36.07 2.33 -5.41
C PRO A 613 37.38 3.12 -5.49
N PRO A 614 37.35 4.44 -5.71
CA PRO A 614 38.56 5.27 -5.66
C PRO A 614 39.23 5.16 -4.28
N ALA A 615 40.57 5.25 -4.27
CA ALA A 615 41.33 5.31 -3.02
C ALA A 615 40.79 6.45 -2.13
N PRO A 616 40.70 6.25 -0.81
CA PRO A 616 40.27 7.31 0.09
C PRO A 616 41.17 8.53 -0.08
N SER A 617 40.58 9.72 -0.21
CA SER A 617 41.33 10.96 0.02
C SER A 617 41.92 10.87 1.42
N ASP A 618 43.22 11.01 1.55
CA ASP A 618 43.90 11.15 2.83
C ASP A 618 43.94 12.65 3.15
N PRO A 619 42.98 13.21 3.90
CA PRO A 619 42.97 14.63 4.20
C PRO A 619 44.17 15.05 5.06
N ILE A 620 44.93 14.11 5.65
CA ILE A 620 46.18 14.41 6.34
C ILE A 620 47.34 14.36 5.33
N GLY A 621 47.37 13.37 4.44
CA GLY A 621 48.31 13.29 3.32
C GLY A 621 48.22 14.51 2.40
N ASP A 622 47.02 14.91 1.98
CA ASP A 622 46.77 16.10 1.16
C ASP A 622 47.14 17.41 1.88
N LEU A 623 47.02 17.44 3.22
CA LEU A 623 47.43 18.59 4.04
C LEU A 623 48.95 18.62 4.24
N VAL A 624 49.59 17.47 4.41
CA VAL A 624 51.04 17.33 4.57
C VAL A 624 51.74 17.60 3.25
N ASP A 625 51.20 17.13 2.12
CA ASP A 625 51.70 17.41 0.77
C ASP A 625 51.46 18.87 0.38
N GLY A 626 50.29 19.43 0.71
CA GLY A 626 50.00 20.86 0.51
C GLY A 626 50.86 21.79 1.38
N ILE A 627 51.26 21.34 2.57
CA ILE A 627 52.23 22.04 3.42
C ILE A 627 53.65 21.84 2.87
N ALA A 628 54.05 20.65 2.43
CA ALA A 628 55.38 20.39 1.87
C ALA A 628 55.65 21.19 0.58
N ASP A 629 54.64 21.35 -0.29
CA ASP A 629 54.71 22.20 -1.49
C ASP A 629 54.74 23.69 -1.15
N ALA A 630 54.04 24.12 -0.08
CA ALA A 630 54.04 25.51 0.37
C ALA A 630 55.35 25.95 1.06
N ILE A 631 56.10 25.01 1.66
CA ILE A 631 57.40 25.29 2.31
C ILE A 631 58.60 24.87 1.43
N GLY A 632 58.36 24.37 0.21
CA GLY A 632 59.41 24.09 -0.77
C GLY A 632 60.29 22.87 -0.47
N ILE A 633 59.79 21.86 0.24
CA ILE A 633 60.53 20.62 0.53
C ILE A 633 60.10 19.52 -0.45
N GLY A 634 60.30 19.74 -1.75
CA GLY A 634 60.13 18.73 -2.79
C GLY A 634 61.42 17.93 -2.99
N GLY A 635 61.51 16.73 -2.43
CA GLY A 635 62.61 15.80 -2.68
C GLY A 635 62.42 15.03 -3.99
N GLN A 636 63.46 14.99 -4.83
CA GLN A 636 63.50 14.23 -6.09
C GLN A 636 63.11 12.75 -5.89
N PRO A 637 62.35 12.13 -6.83
CA PRO A 637 62.11 10.70 -6.78
C PRO A 637 63.40 9.92 -7.08
N ALA A 638 63.73 8.98 -6.20
CA ALA A 638 64.81 8.02 -6.40
C ALA A 638 64.51 7.09 -7.60
N PRO A 639 65.53 6.68 -8.39
CA PRO A 639 65.32 5.85 -9.57
C PRO A 639 64.90 4.42 -9.19
N GLN A 640 63.92 3.89 -9.92
CA GLN A 640 63.42 2.52 -9.80
C GLN A 640 64.49 1.49 -10.22
N PRO A 641 64.53 0.29 -9.59
CA PRO A 641 65.34 -0.83 -10.07
C PRO A 641 64.80 -1.36 -11.41
N GLN A 642 65.65 -1.44 -12.43
CA GLN A 642 65.33 -2.08 -13.71
C GLN A 642 65.22 -3.61 -13.56
N ALA A 643 64.13 -4.19 -14.08
CA ALA A 643 64.03 -5.61 -14.33
C ALA A 643 65.00 -6.02 -15.48
N PRO A 644 65.68 -7.18 -15.39
CA PRO A 644 66.61 -7.60 -16.43
C PRO A 644 65.88 -7.95 -17.75
N GLN A 645 66.30 -7.31 -18.83
CA GLN A 645 65.87 -7.59 -20.19
C GLN A 645 66.41 -8.95 -20.67
N GLN A 646 65.51 -9.79 -21.20
CA GLN A 646 65.85 -10.95 -22.02
C GLN A 646 66.65 -10.49 -23.25
N LYS A 647 67.88 -11.02 -23.38
CA LYS A 647 68.64 -10.95 -24.64
C LYS A 647 68.12 -12.03 -25.59
N ALA A 648 67.89 -11.64 -26.84
CA ALA A 648 67.68 -12.54 -27.97
C ALA A 648 68.93 -13.43 -28.20
N PRO A 649 68.77 -14.66 -28.72
CA PRO A 649 69.90 -15.52 -29.06
C PRO A 649 70.57 -15.05 -30.35
N VAL A 650 71.90 -15.07 -30.34
CA VAL A 650 72.77 -14.93 -31.51
C VAL A 650 73.06 -16.33 -32.06
N ASP A 651 72.98 -16.44 -33.38
CA ASP A 651 73.27 -17.62 -34.19
C ASP A 651 74.69 -18.16 -33.95
N ASP A 652 74.78 -19.48 -33.73
CA ASP A 652 76.02 -20.26 -33.89
C ASP A 652 76.01 -20.98 -35.24
N ILE A 653 77.05 -20.73 -36.01
CA ILE A 653 77.40 -21.38 -37.28
C ILE A 653 78.08 -22.73 -36.96
N PRO A 654 77.78 -23.82 -37.68
CA PRO A 654 78.72 -24.92 -37.85
C PRO A 654 79.34 -24.90 -39.25
N PHE A 655 80.69 -24.92 -39.30
CA PHE A 655 81.59 -25.25 -40.42
C PHE A 655 81.33 -24.70 -41.82
#